data_AF-A0A8S0TUM5-F1
#
_entry.id   AF-A0A8S0TUM5-F1
#
_cell.length_a   1.000
_cell.length_b   1.000
_cell.length_c   1.000
_cell.angle_alpha   90.00
_cell.angle_beta   90.00
_cell.angle_gamma   90.00
#
_symmetry.space_group_name_H-M   'P 1'
#
loop_
_entity.id
_entity.type
_entity.pdbx_description
1 polymer ?
#
loop_
_entity_poly.entity_id
_entity_poly.type
_entity_poly.pdbx_seq_one_letter_code
_entity_poly.pdbx_strand_id
1 'polypeptide(L)'
;MHRVGSAGNTSNSVRPRKEKKFTYVLTDLDDTKHCGGINCLAVLKSSGPGRSDYLFTGSRDGTLKRWVLGEDVSTCSATFESHVDWVNDAVLTGGDTLVSCSSDTTVKIWNCLSDGKCTRTLRQHSDYVTCLAAAEFNSNIVASGGLGGEVFIWDLEAALAPLSKSNDSAEDDGAASVNGLVSSLTNTSMRPIGSSNNISLLATHQGYTPISAKGHKESVYALATNDRGTLLVSGGTEKVVRVWDPRTGSKNMKLRGHTDNIRTLLLDSTGRFCLSGSSDSMIRLWDLGQQRCVHSYAVHTDSVWALASTPAFSHVYSGGRDSSLYMTDLETRESVLLCTKEHPILRLALHDNSIWVATTDSSVDRWPSEAHNPVKVFQRGGSFLAGNLSFSRAKASLEGSAPVPVYREPSFSIPGTPALVQHEILNNRRHVLTKDTTGSVKLWEITKGMVIENYGKVSFNKKKEELFEMVSIPAWYTVDTRLGSLSVHLETPQCFSAEMYSTDLNIMGKPEDDKVNLARETLNGLLSHWLTKRRQRFGSQASANGEIPSGKDTSTMTFALSRIEGDGSGENDHVVYPPFEFSAASPPSIVTEGSQGGPWRKKITDLDGTEDEKVFPWWLLDCVSHNRLPPRENTKCSFYLHPCEGSTVQILTQGKLSAPRILRIHKVVNYVMEKMVLDKPLDSTNADGAFAPGITGGQISHPAVGGDGSFWSGLKSRQKVKPSIEILCNNQVLPPDISLATSGAGQVMDDNLKDQIGYVCGVTSACNILKIAHSSGTLLAVIMPELGGCSFGIS
;
A
#
# COMPACT_ATOMS: atom_id res chain seq x y z
N MET A 1 -12.97 5.68 -15.07
CA MET A 1 -11.52 5.69 -15.34
C MET A 1 -11.26 4.75 -16.50
N HIS A 2 -11.02 5.25 -17.71
CA HIS A 2 -10.52 4.42 -18.81
C HIS A 2 -9.00 4.50 -18.78
N ARG A 3 -8.32 3.37 -18.58
CA ARG A 3 -6.90 3.24 -18.91
C ARG A 3 -6.83 2.44 -20.21
N VAL A 4 -6.30 3.08 -21.25
CA VAL A 4 -6.08 2.45 -22.55
C VAL A 4 -5.05 1.32 -22.34
N GLY A 5 -5.45 0.09 -22.65
CA GLY A 5 -4.57 -1.07 -22.58
C GLY A 5 -3.54 -1.00 -23.69
N SER A 6 -2.27 -0.86 -23.32
CA SER A 6 -1.16 -1.04 -24.25
C SER A 6 -0.96 -2.55 -24.45
N ALA A 7 -1.31 -3.06 -25.62
CA ALA A 7 -0.99 -4.43 -26.03
C ALA A 7 0.54 -4.59 -26.08
N GLY A 8 1.06 -5.52 -25.26
CA GLY A 8 2.47 -5.85 -25.20
C GLY A 8 2.87 -6.85 -26.29
N ASN A 9 3.84 -6.45 -27.11
CA ASN A 9 4.51 -7.31 -28.09
C ASN A 9 5.26 -8.45 -27.37
N THR A 10 5.01 -9.69 -27.78
CA THR A 10 5.73 -10.88 -27.31
C THR A 10 7.05 -11.04 -28.06
N SER A 11 8.15 -10.61 -27.44
CA SER A 11 9.49 -11.05 -27.81
C SER A 11 10.13 -11.72 -26.59
N ASN A 12 10.52 -12.99 -26.73
CA ASN A 12 11.17 -13.83 -25.73
C ASN A 12 12.48 -13.18 -25.22
N SER A 13 12.36 -12.40 -24.18
CA SER A 13 13.44 -11.98 -23.29
C SER A 13 13.13 -12.62 -21.95
N VAL A 14 14.03 -13.48 -21.46
CA VAL A 14 14.01 -13.96 -20.08
C VAL A 14 14.31 -12.73 -19.20
N ARG A 15 13.27 -11.94 -18.91
CA ARG A 15 13.38 -10.85 -17.96
C ARG A 15 13.63 -11.47 -16.58
N PRO A 16 14.62 -10.98 -15.81
CA PRO A 16 14.76 -11.39 -14.42
C PRO A 16 13.43 -11.14 -13.72
N ARG A 17 12.97 -12.13 -12.95
CA ARG A 17 11.70 -12.08 -12.21
C ARG A 17 11.73 -10.79 -11.39
N LYS A 18 10.83 -9.84 -11.69
CA LYS A 18 10.78 -8.54 -11.01
C LYS A 18 10.66 -8.81 -9.50
N GLU A 19 11.61 -8.32 -8.71
CA GLU A 19 11.60 -8.55 -7.26
C GLU A 19 10.34 -7.94 -6.65
N LYS A 20 9.79 -8.62 -5.64
CA LYS A 20 8.54 -8.22 -4.99
C LYS A 20 8.70 -6.87 -4.29
N LYS A 21 7.77 -5.96 -4.56
CA LYS A 21 7.64 -4.66 -3.89
C LYS A 21 7.16 -4.86 -2.45
N PHE A 22 7.73 -4.11 -1.51
CA PHE A 22 7.25 -4.06 -0.13
C PHE A 22 6.65 -2.70 0.16
N THR A 23 5.46 -2.66 0.76
CA THR A 23 4.75 -1.40 1.07
C THR A 23 4.31 -1.42 2.52
N TYR A 24 4.33 -0.27 3.18
CA TYR A 24 3.65 -0.08 4.45
C TYR A 24 2.74 1.15 4.38
N VAL A 25 1.56 1.05 5.00
CA VAL A 25 0.49 2.05 4.96
C VAL A 25 0.40 2.72 6.31
N LEU A 26 0.48 4.05 6.31
CA LEU A 26 0.41 4.90 7.47
C LEU A 26 -0.97 5.58 7.55
N THR A 27 -1.54 5.55 8.74
CA THR A 27 -2.83 6.20 9.04
C THR A 27 -2.62 7.21 10.17
N ASP A 28 -3.16 8.41 9.94
CA ASP A 28 -3.07 9.58 10.82
C ASP A 28 -4.19 9.58 11.86
N LEU A 29 -5.27 8.88 11.52
CA LEU A 29 -6.60 9.04 12.07
C LEU A 29 -7.00 7.80 12.86
N ASP A 30 -8.04 7.99 13.65
CA ASP A 30 -8.85 6.94 14.24
C ASP A 30 -9.19 5.86 13.21
N ASP A 31 -8.47 4.74 13.25
CA ASP A 31 -8.64 3.59 12.34
C ASP A 31 -9.99 2.89 12.54
N THR A 32 -10.87 3.42 13.40
CA THR A 32 -12.27 2.98 13.48
C THR A 32 -13.16 3.59 12.40
N LYS A 33 -12.70 4.62 11.66
CA LYS A 33 -13.50 5.32 10.64
C LYS A 33 -12.94 5.13 9.24
N HIS A 34 -13.82 5.19 8.25
CA HIS A 34 -13.40 5.17 6.84
C HIS A 34 -12.80 6.51 6.43
N CYS A 35 -11.83 6.50 5.51
CA CYS A 35 -11.32 7.72 4.87
C CYS A 35 -11.62 7.77 3.37
N GLY A 36 -12.11 6.69 2.78
CA GLY A 36 -12.56 6.63 1.39
C GLY A 36 -14.08 6.56 1.26
N GLY A 37 -14.58 6.85 0.06
CA GLY A 37 -16.00 6.68 -0.28
C GLY A 37 -16.48 5.24 -0.12
N ILE A 38 -17.75 5.06 0.24
CA ILE A 38 -18.29 3.75 0.62
C ILE A 38 -19.04 3.13 -0.56
N ASN A 39 -18.51 2.02 -1.08
CA ASN A 39 -19.05 1.38 -2.29
C ASN A 39 -20.14 0.36 -1.97
N CYS A 40 -20.13 -0.26 -0.79
CA CYS A 40 -21.09 -1.30 -0.43
C CYS A 40 -21.52 -1.26 1.03
N LEU A 41 -22.74 -1.77 1.25
CA LEU A 41 -23.42 -1.85 2.54
C LEU A 41 -24.07 -3.24 2.65
N ALA A 42 -23.93 -3.89 3.80
CA ALA A 42 -24.68 -5.10 4.14
C ALA A 42 -25.16 -5.02 5.59
N VAL A 43 -26.40 -5.44 5.84
CA VAL A 43 -27.02 -5.37 7.18
C VAL A 43 -27.27 -6.78 7.68
N LEU A 44 -26.75 -7.10 8.86
CA LEU A 44 -27.03 -8.33 9.58
C LEU A 44 -28.03 -8.02 10.69
N LYS A 45 -29.26 -8.51 10.54
CA LYS A 45 -30.27 -8.43 11.59
C LYS A 45 -30.07 -9.56 12.58
N SER A 46 -30.02 -9.22 13.86
CA SER A 46 -29.90 -10.20 14.92
C SER A 46 -31.28 -10.72 15.32
N SER A 47 -31.48 -12.04 15.21
CA SER A 47 -32.68 -12.72 15.70
C SER A 47 -32.56 -13.05 17.19
N GLY A 48 -32.88 -12.10 18.07
CA GLY A 48 -33.03 -12.37 19.49
C GLY A 48 -33.09 -11.12 20.37
N PRO A 49 -33.84 -11.14 21.49
CA PRO A 49 -33.90 -10.03 22.42
C PRO A 49 -32.51 -9.77 23.04
N GLY A 50 -32.03 -8.53 22.94
CA GLY A 50 -30.78 -8.07 23.56
C GLY A 50 -29.52 -8.18 22.69
N ARG A 51 -29.63 -8.54 21.41
CA ARG A 51 -28.47 -8.64 20.51
C ARG A 51 -28.58 -7.60 19.40
N SER A 52 -27.53 -6.79 19.26
CA SER A 52 -27.49 -5.65 18.35
C SER A 52 -27.43 -6.07 16.89
N ASP A 53 -28.05 -5.28 16.03
CA ASP A 53 -27.88 -5.38 14.58
C ASP A 53 -26.49 -4.86 14.18
N TYR A 54 -25.98 -5.37 13.06
CA TYR A 54 -24.68 -4.95 12.54
C TYR A 54 -24.83 -4.38 11.13
N LEU A 55 -24.15 -3.26 10.89
CA LEU A 55 -23.93 -2.72 9.56
C LEU A 55 -22.49 -3.02 9.14
N PHE A 56 -22.32 -3.55 7.94
CA PHE A 56 -21.03 -3.75 7.30
C PHE A 56 -20.88 -2.72 6.18
N THR A 57 -19.75 -2.03 6.16
CA THR A 57 -19.41 -1.01 5.16
C THR A 57 -18.11 -1.40 4.46
N GLY A 58 -18.10 -1.39 3.14
CA GLY A 58 -16.88 -1.58 2.34
C GLY A 58 -16.49 -0.30 1.62
N SER A 59 -15.23 0.09 1.76
CA SER A 59 -14.74 1.42 1.37
C SER A 59 -13.64 1.38 0.31
N ARG A 60 -13.48 2.51 -0.38
CA ARG A 60 -12.36 2.81 -1.28
C ARG A 60 -11.01 2.97 -0.56
N ASP A 61 -10.99 2.95 0.77
CA ASP A 61 -9.74 2.83 1.55
C ASP A 61 -9.18 1.39 1.62
N GLY A 62 -9.91 0.43 1.02
CA GLY A 62 -9.52 -0.97 0.96
C GLY A 62 -9.81 -1.76 2.25
N THR A 63 -10.62 -1.22 3.16
CA THR A 63 -11.07 -1.90 4.37
C THR A 63 -12.57 -2.18 4.33
N LEU A 64 -13.00 -3.21 5.06
CA LEU A 64 -14.39 -3.29 5.53
C LEU A 64 -14.46 -3.01 7.03
N LYS A 65 -15.58 -2.45 7.48
CA LYS A 65 -15.83 -2.21 8.91
C LYS A 65 -17.19 -2.75 9.31
N ARG A 66 -17.26 -3.30 10.53
CA ARG A 66 -18.51 -3.71 11.17
C ARG A 66 -18.88 -2.71 12.26
N TRP A 67 -20.08 -2.18 12.16
CA TRP A 67 -20.65 -1.22 13.10
C TRP A 67 -21.73 -1.90 13.92
N VAL A 68 -21.68 -1.74 15.23
CA VAL A 68 -22.80 -2.11 16.11
C VAL A 68 -23.84 -1.00 16.01
N LEU A 69 -25.07 -1.36 15.63
CA LEU A 69 -26.16 -0.40 15.54
C LEU A 69 -26.88 -0.30 16.89
N GLY A 70 -26.74 0.86 17.55
CA GLY A 70 -27.58 1.27 18.66
C GLY A 70 -28.73 2.20 18.21
N GLU A 71 -29.62 2.56 19.13
CA GLU A 71 -30.70 3.52 18.86
C GLU A 71 -30.14 4.89 18.45
N ASP A 72 -29.17 5.40 19.23
CA ASP A 72 -28.60 6.76 19.07
C ASP A 72 -27.09 6.81 18.78
N VAL A 73 -26.35 5.71 18.94
CA VAL A 73 -24.90 5.65 18.73
C VAL A 73 -24.53 4.39 17.98
N SER A 74 -23.66 4.53 16.98
CA SER A 74 -23.01 3.40 16.31
C SER A 74 -21.52 3.38 16.63
N THR A 75 -20.99 2.24 17.05
CA THR A 75 -19.56 2.05 17.33
C THR A 75 -18.95 1.06 16.37
N CYS A 76 -17.74 1.34 15.89
CA CYS A 76 -16.98 0.37 15.10
C CYS A 76 -16.55 -0.79 16.01
N SER A 77 -16.97 -2.00 15.66
CA SER A 77 -16.66 -3.23 16.40
C SER A 77 -15.43 -3.94 15.85
N ALA A 78 -15.23 -3.93 14.52
CA ALA A 78 -14.10 -4.61 13.88
C ALA A 78 -13.75 -3.97 12.52
N THR A 79 -12.46 -3.99 12.19
CA THR A 79 -11.94 -3.62 10.86
C THR A 79 -11.39 -4.88 10.17
N PHE A 80 -11.92 -5.20 9.00
CA PHE A 80 -11.51 -6.33 8.17
C PHE A 80 -10.48 -5.84 7.16
N GLU A 81 -9.20 -6.10 7.44
CA GLU A 81 -8.10 -5.58 6.67
C GLU A 81 -7.32 -6.70 5.97
N SER A 82 -7.60 -6.88 4.67
CA SER A 82 -6.86 -7.82 3.83
C SER A 82 -6.86 -7.44 2.35
N HIS A 83 -7.83 -6.63 1.90
CA HIS A 83 -7.82 -6.06 0.56
C HIS A 83 -6.77 -4.95 0.45
N VAL A 84 -6.13 -4.86 -0.72
CA VAL A 84 -5.07 -3.85 -1.00
C VAL A 84 -5.56 -2.72 -1.92
N ASP A 85 -6.82 -2.79 -2.31
CA ASP A 85 -7.48 -1.85 -3.20
C ASP A 85 -8.95 -1.72 -2.82
N TRP A 86 -9.71 -0.89 -3.52
CA TRP A 86 -11.12 -0.60 -3.21
C TRP A 86 -11.93 -1.89 -2.98
N VAL A 87 -12.69 -1.92 -1.90
CA VAL A 87 -13.74 -2.92 -1.72
C VAL A 87 -14.93 -2.45 -2.54
N ASN A 88 -15.38 -3.25 -3.51
CA ASN A 88 -16.41 -2.86 -4.47
C ASN A 88 -17.80 -3.36 -4.07
N ASP A 89 -17.89 -4.59 -3.54
CA ASP A 89 -19.14 -5.15 -3.06
C ASP A 89 -18.91 -6.10 -1.88
N ALA A 90 -19.96 -6.27 -1.07
CA ALA A 90 -19.97 -7.19 0.07
C ALA A 90 -21.36 -7.76 0.31
N VAL A 91 -21.44 -9.06 0.54
CA VAL A 91 -22.69 -9.79 0.79
C VAL A 91 -22.57 -10.71 1.99
N LEU A 92 -23.65 -10.83 2.75
CA LEU A 92 -23.76 -11.74 3.89
C LEU A 92 -24.43 -13.04 3.43
N THR A 93 -23.90 -14.17 3.90
CA THR A 93 -24.45 -15.51 3.62
C THR A 93 -24.40 -16.35 4.90
N GLY A 94 -25.37 -17.24 5.10
CA GLY A 94 -25.30 -18.22 6.21
C GLY A 94 -25.36 -17.67 7.63
N GLY A 95 -25.63 -16.37 7.80
CA GLY A 95 -25.72 -15.69 9.10
C GLY A 95 -24.38 -15.36 9.76
N ASP A 96 -23.30 -16.07 9.43
CA ASP A 96 -21.97 -15.90 10.02
C ASP A 96 -20.86 -15.61 8.99
N THR A 97 -21.18 -15.65 7.70
CA THR A 97 -20.21 -15.54 6.62
C THR A 97 -20.40 -14.23 5.87
N LEU A 98 -19.31 -13.48 5.71
CA LEU A 98 -19.24 -12.28 4.88
C LEU A 98 -18.35 -12.61 3.68
N VAL A 99 -18.78 -12.20 2.49
CA VAL A 99 -17.99 -12.30 1.27
C VAL A 99 -17.82 -10.91 0.68
N SER A 100 -16.59 -10.52 0.37
CA SER A 100 -16.27 -9.22 -0.25
C SER A 100 -15.49 -9.40 -1.55
N CYS A 101 -15.62 -8.42 -2.44
CA CYS A 101 -14.86 -8.37 -3.69
C CYS A 101 -14.18 -7.02 -3.85
N SER A 102 -13.08 -7.00 -4.61
CA SER A 102 -12.22 -5.81 -4.69
C SER A 102 -11.59 -5.60 -6.07
N SER A 103 -11.15 -4.37 -6.29
CA SER A 103 -10.27 -3.97 -7.39
C SER A 103 -8.89 -4.61 -7.30
N ASP A 104 -8.54 -5.29 -6.21
CA ASP A 104 -7.32 -6.08 -6.10
C ASP A 104 -7.39 -7.45 -6.81
N THR A 105 -8.43 -7.65 -7.63
CA THR A 105 -8.76 -8.87 -8.39
C THR A 105 -9.14 -10.08 -7.54
N THR A 106 -9.40 -9.90 -6.24
CA THR A 106 -9.74 -11.02 -5.34
C THR A 106 -11.17 -10.97 -4.81
N VAL A 107 -11.67 -12.15 -4.48
CA VAL A 107 -12.85 -12.34 -3.63
C VAL A 107 -12.38 -12.93 -2.31
N LYS A 108 -12.82 -12.37 -1.18
CA LYS A 108 -12.41 -12.81 0.15
C LYS A 108 -13.62 -13.26 0.97
N ILE A 109 -13.43 -14.33 1.71
CA ILE A 109 -14.41 -14.91 2.65
C ILE A 109 -13.93 -14.61 4.07
N TRP A 110 -14.85 -14.15 4.90
CA TRP A 110 -14.61 -13.73 6.28
C TRP A 110 -15.67 -14.35 7.18
N ASN A 111 -15.29 -14.60 8.44
CA ASN A 111 -16.28 -14.78 9.49
C ASN A 111 -16.78 -13.38 9.89
N CYS A 112 -18.08 -13.11 9.73
CA CYS A 112 -18.63 -11.77 9.91
C CYS A 112 -18.66 -11.32 11.37
N LEU A 113 -18.58 -12.24 12.34
CA LEU A 113 -18.59 -11.99 13.78
C LEU A 113 -17.20 -12.06 14.42
N SER A 114 -16.16 -12.44 13.67
CA SER A 114 -14.77 -12.48 14.18
C SER A 114 -14.15 -11.08 14.29
N ASP A 115 -12.87 -11.05 14.67
CA ASP A 115 -12.00 -9.88 14.83
C ASP A 115 -11.45 -9.31 13.50
N GLY A 116 -11.97 -9.77 12.36
CA GLY A 116 -11.59 -9.22 11.05
C GLY A 116 -10.63 -10.10 10.24
N LYS A 117 -10.24 -11.28 10.73
CA LYS A 117 -9.35 -12.19 10.02
C LYS A 117 -10.01 -12.78 8.77
N CYS A 118 -9.32 -12.65 7.63
CA CYS A 118 -9.72 -13.28 6.36
C CYS A 118 -9.58 -14.81 6.44
N THR A 119 -10.66 -15.54 6.15
CA THR A 119 -10.70 -17.01 6.14
C THR A 119 -10.11 -17.59 4.85
N ARG A 120 -10.50 -17.03 3.69
CA ARG A 120 -10.07 -17.52 2.37
C ARG A 120 -9.95 -16.37 1.38
N THR A 121 -8.96 -16.45 0.48
CA THR A 121 -8.83 -15.53 -0.67
C THR A 121 -8.91 -16.34 -1.96
N LEU A 122 -9.83 -15.96 -2.83
CA LEU A 122 -10.11 -16.55 -4.14
C LEU A 122 -9.55 -15.61 -5.22
N ARG A 123 -8.84 -16.17 -6.20
CA ARG A 123 -7.96 -15.43 -7.14
C ARG A 123 -8.22 -15.78 -8.61
N GLN A 124 -9.42 -16.26 -8.93
CA GLN A 124 -9.75 -16.72 -10.28
C GLN A 124 -10.07 -15.57 -11.24
N HIS A 125 -10.46 -14.40 -10.74
CA HIS A 125 -10.69 -13.22 -11.58
C HIS A 125 -9.38 -12.64 -12.10
N SER A 126 -9.38 -12.27 -13.38
CA SER A 126 -8.22 -11.70 -14.09
C SER A 126 -8.11 -10.18 -13.99
N ASP A 127 -9.19 -9.51 -13.59
CA ASP A 127 -9.31 -8.05 -13.47
C ASP A 127 -10.18 -7.70 -12.23
N TYR A 128 -10.51 -6.42 -12.05
CA TYR A 128 -11.23 -5.92 -10.89
C TYR A 128 -12.58 -6.63 -10.74
N VAL A 129 -12.86 -7.11 -9.53
CA VAL A 129 -14.15 -7.71 -9.20
C VAL A 129 -15.06 -6.61 -8.69
N THR A 130 -16.20 -6.40 -9.34
CA THR A 130 -17.02 -5.18 -9.20
C THR A 130 -18.31 -5.40 -8.43
N CYS A 131 -18.85 -6.62 -8.43
CA CYS A 131 -20.16 -6.92 -7.88
C CYS A 131 -20.26 -8.36 -7.38
N LEU A 132 -21.15 -8.55 -6.40
CA LEU A 132 -21.48 -9.84 -5.81
C LEU A 132 -23.00 -10.05 -5.81
N ALA A 133 -23.41 -11.31 -5.77
CA ALA A 133 -24.79 -11.69 -5.50
C ALA A 133 -24.81 -12.94 -4.61
N ALA A 134 -25.66 -12.93 -3.58
CA ALA A 134 -25.85 -14.06 -2.69
C ALA A 134 -27.34 -14.32 -2.49
N ALA A 135 -27.71 -15.60 -2.39
CA ALA A 135 -29.09 -15.99 -2.15
C ALA A 135 -29.37 -15.99 -0.64
N GLU A 136 -30.53 -15.47 -0.25
CA GLU A 136 -30.90 -15.36 1.16
C GLU A 136 -31.13 -16.74 1.81
N PHE A 137 -31.83 -17.64 1.13
CA PHE A 137 -32.14 -18.98 1.65
C PHE A 137 -31.10 -20.05 1.30
N ASN A 138 -30.23 -19.78 0.32
CA ASN A 138 -29.14 -20.68 -0.06
C ASN A 138 -27.80 -20.04 0.29
N SER A 139 -27.39 -20.23 1.55
CA SER A 139 -26.18 -19.64 2.14
C SER A 139 -24.88 -20.10 1.49
N ASN A 140 -24.90 -21.20 0.74
CA ASN A 140 -23.70 -21.80 0.19
C ASN A 140 -23.28 -21.22 -1.17
N ILE A 141 -24.21 -20.58 -1.91
CA ILE A 141 -23.92 -20.11 -3.27
C ILE A 141 -23.75 -18.60 -3.32
N VAL A 142 -22.61 -18.16 -3.85
CA VAL A 142 -22.32 -16.75 -4.14
C VAL A 142 -21.89 -16.61 -5.60
N ALA A 143 -22.28 -15.54 -6.26
CA ALA A 143 -21.76 -15.17 -7.58
C ALA A 143 -20.91 -13.91 -7.49
N SER A 144 -19.87 -13.83 -8.32
CA SER A 144 -19.03 -12.64 -8.47
C SER A 144 -18.79 -12.29 -9.92
N GLY A 145 -18.78 -11.00 -10.23
CA GLY A 145 -18.62 -10.46 -11.58
C GLY A 145 -17.49 -9.44 -11.62
N GLY A 146 -16.76 -9.38 -12.74
CA GLY A 146 -15.59 -8.51 -12.88
C GLY A 146 -15.48 -7.78 -14.22
N LEU A 147 -14.50 -6.89 -14.31
CA LEU A 147 -14.23 -6.09 -15.49
C LEU A 147 -13.73 -6.90 -16.69
N GLY A 148 -13.13 -8.07 -16.44
CA GLY A 148 -12.75 -9.05 -17.49
C GLY A 148 -13.94 -9.72 -18.19
N GLY A 149 -15.18 -9.40 -17.79
CA GLY A 149 -16.40 -10.05 -18.31
C GLY A 149 -16.67 -11.42 -17.68
N GLU A 150 -15.86 -11.81 -16.70
CA GLU A 150 -15.98 -13.08 -15.99
C GLU A 150 -17.13 -13.00 -14.98
N VAL A 151 -17.94 -14.06 -14.95
CA VAL A 151 -18.92 -14.31 -13.89
C VAL A 151 -18.65 -15.70 -13.33
N PHE A 152 -18.28 -15.77 -12.05
CA PHE A 152 -18.02 -17.01 -11.34
C PHE A 152 -19.08 -17.25 -10.29
N ILE A 153 -19.45 -18.51 -10.13
CA ILE A 153 -20.40 -19.00 -9.13
C ILE A 153 -19.63 -19.94 -8.20
N TRP A 154 -19.67 -19.59 -6.93
CA TRP A 154 -18.89 -20.15 -5.84
C TRP A 154 -19.80 -20.97 -4.94
N ASP A 155 -19.34 -22.16 -4.60
CA ASP A 155 -19.83 -23.01 -3.53
C ASP A 155 -18.87 -22.78 -2.36
N LEU A 156 -19.36 -22.11 -1.32
CA LEU A 156 -18.53 -21.65 -0.21
C LEU A 156 -18.01 -22.81 0.63
N GLU A 157 -18.84 -23.83 0.89
CA GLU A 157 -18.45 -25.05 1.61
C GLU A 157 -17.32 -25.77 0.86
N ALA A 158 -17.47 -25.96 -0.46
CA ALA A 158 -16.44 -26.58 -1.27
C ALA A 158 -15.17 -25.71 -1.38
N ALA A 159 -15.30 -24.39 -1.39
CA ALA A 159 -14.16 -23.46 -1.41
C ALA A 159 -13.39 -23.42 -0.07
N LEU A 160 -14.07 -23.70 1.04
CA LEU A 160 -13.51 -23.75 2.39
C LEU A 160 -12.98 -25.14 2.79
N ALA A 161 -13.32 -26.19 2.03
CA ALA A 161 -12.83 -27.54 2.29
C ALA A 161 -11.28 -27.63 2.33
N PRO A 162 -10.69 -28.36 3.29
CA PRO A 162 -9.24 -28.51 3.37
C PRO A 162 -8.66 -29.15 2.10
N LEU A 163 -7.62 -28.54 1.54
CA LEU A 163 -6.86 -29.16 0.45
C LEU A 163 -6.10 -30.35 1.03
N SER A 164 -6.47 -31.58 0.67
CA SER A 164 -5.70 -32.77 1.03
C SER A 164 -4.32 -32.68 0.36
N LYS A 165 -3.26 -32.55 1.15
CA LYS A 165 -1.90 -32.75 0.65
C LYS A 165 -1.78 -34.21 0.21
N SER A 166 -1.63 -34.47 -1.09
CA SER A 166 -1.16 -35.78 -1.53
C SER A 166 0.30 -35.89 -1.10
N ASN A 167 0.57 -36.76 -0.13
CA ASN A 167 1.93 -37.21 0.13
C ASN A 167 2.37 -38.05 -1.08
N ASP A 168 3.23 -37.49 -1.93
CA ASP A 168 4.08 -38.30 -2.79
C ASP A 168 5.15 -38.93 -1.90
N SER A 169 4.86 -40.12 -1.37
CA SER A 169 5.89 -41.06 -0.95
C SER A 169 5.78 -42.28 -1.85
N ALA A 170 6.65 -42.31 -2.86
CA ALA A 170 6.96 -43.50 -3.61
C ALA A 170 7.59 -44.52 -2.66
N GLU A 171 6.93 -45.65 -2.40
CA GLU A 171 7.62 -46.92 -2.16
C GLU A 171 6.83 -48.06 -2.82
N ASP A 172 7.62 -48.86 -3.51
CA ASP A 172 7.35 -50.09 -4.24
C ASP A 172 7.27 -51.27 -3.24
N ASP A 173 6.22 -52.10 -3.29
CA ASP A 173 6.33 -53.57 -3.30
C ASP A 173 4.97 -54.31 -3.14
N GLY A 174 4.71 -55.21 -4.10
CA GLY A 174 4.29 -56.62 -3.90
C GLY A 174 3.05 -57.04 -3.07
N ALA A 175 1.98 -57.40 -3.81
CA ALA A 175 1.17 -58.64 -3.71
C ALA A 175 0.15 -58.93 -2.55
N ALA A 176 -1.11 -59.06 -3.00
CA ALA A 176 -2.13 -60.10 -2.73
C ALA A 176 -2.92 -60.20 -1.39
N SER A 177 -4.25 -59.99 -1.57
CA SER A 177 -5.40 -60.78 -1.07
C SER A 177 -6.35 -60.20 0.00
N VAL A 178 -7.60 -59.99 -0.46
CA VAL A 178 -8.90 -60.43 0.11
C VAL A 178 -9.24 -60.11 1.57
N ASN A 179 -10.10 -59.11 1.79
CA ASN A 179 -11.50 -59.28 2.27
C ASN A 179 -12.19 -57.92 2.46
N GLY A 180 -13.44 -57.81 2.00
CA GLY A 180 -14.23 -56.59 2.04
C GLY A 180 -15.14 -56.43 3.27
N LEU A 181 -15.67 -55.22 3.46
CA LEU A 181 -17.08 -54.95 3.75
C LEU A 181 -17.39 -53.44 3.73
N VAL A 182 -18.06 -53.02 2.66
CA VAL A 182 -19.24 -52.13 2.55
C VAL A 182 -19.34 -50.89 3.47
N SER A 183 -19.33 -49.69 2.86
CA SER A 183 -20.46 -48.75 2.98
C SER A 183 -20.56 -47.78 1.79
N SER A 184 -21.81 -47.45 1.48
CA SER A 184 -22.41 -46.94 0.24
C SER A 184 -21.90 -45.59 -0.28
N LEU A 185 -21.52 -45.56 -1.56
CA LEU A 185 -21.39 -44.37 -2.40
C LEU A 185 -22.68 -44.19 -3.24
N THR A 186 -23.27 -43.00 -3.23
CA THR A 186 -24.23 -42.59 -4.27
C THR A 186 -23.57 -41.56 -5.18
N ASN A 187 -22.99 -42.07 -6.26
CA ASN A 187 -22.55 -41.31 -7.43
C ASN A 187 -23.75 -40.92 -8.29
N THR A 188 -23.86 -39.65 -8.69
CA THR A 188 -24.52 -39.26 -9.95
C THR A 188 -23.70 -38.18 -10.66
N SER A 189 -22.81 -38.61 -11.55
CA SER A 189 -22.19 -37.79 -12.58
C SER A 189 -22.28 -38.53 -13.91
N MET A 190 -23.14 -38.07 -14.81
CA MET A 190 -23.19 -38.51 -16.20
C MET A 190 -22.53 -37.44 -17.07
N ARG A 191 -21.42 -37.78 -17.73
CA ARG A 191 -20.73 -36.96 -18.74
C ARG A 191 -21.10 -37.45 -20.15
N PRO A 192 -21.24 -36.58 -21.17
CA PRO A 192 -21.12 -37.00 -22.55
C PRO A 192 -19.67 -36.87 -23.04
N ILE A 193 -19.26 -37.86 -23.83
CA ILE A 193 -17.98 -37.94 -24.56
C ILE A 193 -18.09 -37.11 -25.84
N GLY A 194 -17.07 -36.30 -26.12
CA GLY A 194 -16.92 -35.56 -27.39
C GLY A 194 -15.50 -35.02 -27.56
N SER A 195 -14.74 -35.68 -28.43
CA SER A 195 -13.32 -35.51 -28.75
C SER A 195 -12.98 -34.17 -29.42
N SER A 196 -11.91 -33.50 -28.96
CA SER A 196 -10.79 -33.07 -29.83
C SER A 196 -9.66 -32.44 -29.00
N ASN A 197 -8.45 -32.96 -29.22
CA ASN A 197 -7.21 -32.65 -28.52
C ASN A 197 -6.70 -31.23 -28.78
N ASN A 198 -6.39 -30.50 -27.70
CA ASN A 198 -5.32 -29.50 -27.67
C ASN A 198 -4.71 -29.54 -26.27
N ILE A 199 -3.53 -30.15 -26.16
CA ILE A 199 -2.74 -30.20 -24.93
C ILE A 199 -2.06 -28.84 -24.77
N SER A 200 -2.63 -27.97 -23.93
CA SER A 200 -1.90 -26.84 -23.35
C SER A 200 -1.36 -27.27 -21.99
N LEU A 201 -0.03 -27.31 -21.87
CA LEU A 201 0.67 -27.41 -20.59
C LEU A 201 0.25 -26.23 -19.70
N LEU A 202 -0.70 -26.46 -18.81
CA LEU A 202 -1.13 -25.53 -17.77
C LEU A 202 -0.78 -26.11 -16.41
N ALA A 203 -0.18 -25.26 -15.59
CA ALA A 203 0.21 -25.52 -14.21
C ALA A 203 -0.87 -26.28 -13.44
N THR A 204 -0.42 -27.29 -12.70
CA THR A 204 -1.20 -28.15 -11.82
C THR A 204 -1.88 -27.35 -10.70
N HIS A 205 -3.09 -26.84 -10.95
CA HIS A 205 -4.00 -26.40 -9.90
C HIS A 205 -4.81 -27.61 -9.40
N GLN A 206 -4.27 -28.37 -8.44
CA GLN A 206 -5.11 -29.23 -7.60
C GLN A 206 -5.84 -28.33 -6.59
N GLY A 207 -7.02 -27.82 -6.96
CA GLY A 207 -7.83 -26.95 -6.10
C GLY A 207 -9.24 -26.73 -6.64
N TYR A 208 -10.16 -26.37 -5.73
CA TYR A 208 -11.56 -26.03 -6.03
C TYR A 208 -11.68 -25.06 -7.22
N THR A 209 -12.54 -25.39 -8.19
CA THR A 209 -12.83 -24.55 -9.36
C THR A 209 -14.28 -24.08 -9.33
N PRO A 210 -14.53 -22.76 -9.45
CA PRO A 210 -15.89 -22.24 -9.50
C PRO A 210 -16.56 -22.55 -10.85
N ILE A 211 -17.89 -22.51 -10.87
CA ILE A 211 -18.66 -22.61 -12.11
C ILE A 211 -18.55 -21.27 -12.85
N SER A 212 -18.18 -21.29 -14.12
CA SER A 212 -18.10 -20.09 -14.97
C SER A 212 -19.38 -19.92 -15.80
N ALA A 213 -20.08 -18.80 -15.61
CA ALA A 213 -21.24 -18.43 -16.42
C ALA A 213 -20.78 -17.81 -17.74
N LYS A 214 -20.57 -18.65 -18.77
CA LYS A 214 -19.95 -18.27 -20.03
C LYS A 214 -20.89 -17.45 -20.91
N GLY A 215 -20.52 -16.20 -21.21
CA GLY A 215 -21.07 -15.49 -22.36
C GLY A 215 -21.13 -13.97 -22.28
N HIS A 216 -20.77 -13.36 -21.15
CA HIS A 216 -20.37 -11.95 -21.12
C HIS A 216 -19.04 -11.78 -21.86
N LYS A 217 -18.98 -10.78 -22.73
CA LYS A 217 -17.78 -10.41 -23.49
C LYS A 217 -17.20 -9.07 -23.05
N GLU A 218 -17.95 -8.33 -22.24
CA GLU A 218 -17.56 -7.02 -21.73
C GLU A 218 -17.73 -6.97 -20.20
N SER A 219 -17.25 -5.89 -19.60
CA SER A 219 -17.21 -5.69 -18.15
C SER A 219 -18.59 -5.80 -17.50
N VAL A 220 -18.65 -6.60 -16.42
CA VAL A 220 -19.83 -6.76 -15.59
C VAL A 220 -19.78 -5.72 -14.45
N TYR A 221 -20.90 -5.06 -14.18
CA TYR A 221 -21.01 -4.03 -13.13
C TYR A 221 -22.12 -4.33 -12.12
N ALA A 222 -23.08 -5.21 -12.45
CA ALA A 222 -24.18 -5.56 -11.58
C ALA A 222 -24.47 -7.05 -11.63
N LEU A 223 -24.73 -7.63 -10.46
CA LEU A 223 -25.23 -8.98 -10.27
C LEU A 223 -26.38 -8.96 -9.27
N ALA A 224 -27.36 -9.84 -9.46
CA ALA A 224 -28.38 -10.14 -8.46
C ALA A 224 -28.85 -11.59 -8.59
N THR A 225 -29.32 -12.17 -7.49
CA THR A 225 -29.97 -13.48 -7.46
C THR A 225 -31.30 -13.37 -6.72
N ASN A 226 -32.23 -14.28 -6.98
CA ASN A 226 -33.42 -14.41 -6.15
C ASN A 226 -33.10 -15.14 -4.84
N ASP A 227 -34.00 -15.05 -3.87
CA ASP A 227 -33.80 -15.57 -2.50
C ASP A 227 -33.50 -17.07 -2.47
N ARG A 228 -34.06 -17.82 -3.43
CA ARG A 228 -33.83 -19.28 -3.58
C ARG A 228 -32.53 -19.64 -4.30
N GLY A 229 -31.84 -18.69 -4.91
CA GLY A 229 -30.62 -18.96 -5.68
C GLY A 229 -30.86 -19.77 -6.96
N THR A 230 -32.04 -19.67 -7.57
CA THR A 230 -32.38 -20.41 -8.81
C THR A 230 -32.16 -19.59 -10.08
N LEU A 231 -32.02 -18.27 -9.96
CA LEU A 231 -31.79 -17.37 -11.09
C LEU A 231 -30.68 -16.40 -10.74
N LEU A 232 -29.69 -16.28 -11.63
CA LEU A 232 -28.65 -15.26 -11.55
C LEU A 232 -28.84 -14.28 -12.70
N VAL A 233 -28.97 -12.99 -12.39
CA VAL A 233 -29.00 -11.92 -13.39
C VAL A 233 -27.74 -11.08 -13.33
N SER A 234 -27.36 -10.56 -14.49
CA SER A 234 -26.10 -9.84 -14.67
C SER A 234 -26.26 -8.71 -15.68
N GLY A 235 -25.58 -7.60 -15.42
CA GLY A 235 -25.62 -6.37 -16.23
C GLY A 235 -24.27 -5.68 -16.24
N GLY A 236 -24.00 -4.95 -17.31
CA GLY A 236 -22.72 -4.29 -17.51
C GLY A 236 -22.71 -3.44 -18.77
N THR A 237 -21.52 -3.24 -19.36
CA THR A 237 -21.34 -2.36 -20.53
C THR A 237 -21.96 -2.92 -21.81
N GLU A 238 -22.30 -4.22 -21.83
CA GLU A 238 -23.08 -4.83 -22.93
C GLU A 238 -24.51 -4.26 -23.04
N LYS A 239 -24.95 -3.45 -22.06
CA LYS A 239 -26.25 -2.74 -22.03
C LYS A 239 -27.46 -3.68 -21.99
N VAL A 240 -27.23 -4.91 -21.57
CA VAL A 240 -28.20 -5.99 -21.63
C VAL A 240 -28.19 -6.78 -20.33
N VAL A 241 -29.39 -7.08 -19.82
CA VAL A 241 -29.56 -8.00 -18.70
C VAL A 241 -29.47 -9.44 -19.23
N ARG A 242 -28.54 -10.22 -18.68
CA ARG A 242 -28.41 -11.66 -18.95
C ARG A 242 -28.85 -12.45 -17.75
N VAL A 243 -29.54 -13.55 -17.99
CA VAL A 243 -30.07 -14.43 -16.95
C VAL A 243 -29.51 -15.84 -17.14
N TRP A 244 -29.12 -16.46 -16.05
CA TRP A 244 -28.44 -17.74 -15.99
C TRP A 244 -29.12 -18.66 -14.97
N ASP A 245 -29.00 -19.97 -15.19
CA ASP A 245 -29.22 -20.98 -14.15
C ASP A 245 -27.90 -21.13 -13.38
N PRO A 246 -27.84 -20.71 -12.11
CA PRO A 246 -26.60 -20.72 -11.35
C PRO A 246 -26.08 -22.13 -11.03
N ARG A 247 -26.94 -23.16 -11.05
CA ARG A 247 -26.53 -24.55 -10.78
C ARG A 247 -25.72 -25.14 -11.92
N THR A 248 -26.02 -24.74 -13.16
CA THR A 248 -25.39 -25.28 -14.36
C THR A 248 -24.44 -24.29 -15.04
N GLY A 249 -24.51 -23.00 -14.70
CA GLY A 249 -23.85 -21.92 -15.42
C GLY A 249 -24.42 -21.70 -16.83
N SER A 250 -25.56 -22.32 -17.15
CA SER A 250 -26.16 -22.25 -18.48
C SER A 250 -26.95 -20.96 -18.68
N LYS A 251 -26.86 -20.41 -19.89
CA LYS A 251 -27.56 -19.18 -20.27
C LYS A 251 -29.03 -19.44 -20.55
N ASN A 252 -29.91 -18.65 -19.92
CA ASN A 252 -31.36 -18.75 -20.12
C ASN A 252 -31.89 -17.70 -21.10
N MET A 253 -31.56 -16.41 -20.91
CA MET A 253 -32.17 -15.33 -21.72
C MET A 253 -31.32 -14.06 -21.81
N LYS A 254 -31.71 -13.16 -22.71
CA LYS A 254 -31.05 -11.88 -22.99
C LYS A 254 -32.10 -10.77 -23.15
N LEU A 255 -32.15 -9.81 -22.23
CA LEU A 255 -33.15 -8.74 -22.24
C LEU A 255 -32.55 -7.41 -22.70
N ARG A 256 -32.99 -6.93 -23.87
CA ARG A 256 -32.49 -5.69 -24.49
C ARG A 256 -33.42 -4.52 -24.20
N GLY A 257 -32.85 -3.34 -23.97
CA GLY A 257 -33.62 -2.10 -23.86
C GLY A 257 -32.85 -0.93 -23.26
N HIS A 258 -31.87 -1.16 -22.38
CA HIS A 258 -30.99 -0.10 -21.92
C HIS A 258 -30.08 0.41 -23.04
N THR A 259 -29.75 1.70 -22.99
CA THR A 259 -28.90 2.37 -23.98
C THR A 259 -27.49 2.64 -23.47
N ASP A 260 -27.24 2.35 -22.20
CA ASP A 260 -25.92 2.49 -21.56
C ASP A 260 -25.67 1.38 -20.51
N ASN A 261 -24.54 1.49 -19.80
CA ASN A 261 -24.05 0.54 -18.80
C ASN A 261 -25.04 0.36 -17.64
N ILE A 262 -25.39 -0.90 -17.37
CA ILE A 262 -26.26 -1.31 -16.25
C ILE A 262 -25.42 -1.40 -14.98
N ARG A 263 -25.75 -0.61 -13.96
CA ARG A 263 -24.94 -0.44 -12.75
C ARG A 263 -25.52 -1.11 -11.52
N THR A 264 -26.80 -1.43 -11.54
CA THR A 264 -27.49 -2.07 -10.41
C THR A 264 -28.64 -2.93 -10.90
N LEU A 265 -28.86 -4.05 -10.21
CA LEU A 265 -29.91 -5.02 -10.48
C LEU A 265 -30.55 -5.45 -9.17
N LEU A 266 -31.85 -5.70 -9.20
CA LEU A 266 -32.61 -6.35 -8.13
C LEU A 266 -33.55 -7.39 -8.74
N LEU A 267 -33.82 -8.45 -7.98
CA LEU A 267 -34.85 -9.45 -8.29
C LEU A 267 -35.90 -9.45 -7.19
N ASP A 268 -37.12 -9.79 -7.53
CA ASP A 268 -38.12 -10.14 -6.54
C ASP A 268 -37.84 -11.53 -5.95
N SER A 269 -38.45 -11.83 -4.79
CA SER A 269 -38.28 -13.11 -4.10
C SER A 269 -38.66 -14.32 -4.96
N THR A 270 -39.65 -14.15 -5.85
CA THR A 270 -40.10 -15.22 -6.75
C THR A 270 -39.17 -15.42 -7.96
N GLY A 271 -38.36 -14.43 -8.31
CA GLY A 271 -37.55 -14.42 -9.53
C GLY A 271 -38.39 -14.21 -10.81
N ARG A 272 -39.59 -13.63 -10.70
CA ARG A 272 -40.43 -13.27 -11.85
C ARG A 272 -40.07 -11.90 -12.42
N PHE A 273 -39.75 -10.95 -11.55
CA PHE A 273 -39.50 -9.57 -11.93
C PHE A 273 -38.06 -9.16 -11.62
N CYS A 274 -37.47 -8.38 -12.52
CA CYS A 274 -36.16 -7.79 -12.33
C CYS A 274 -36.23 -6.28 -12.49
N LEU A 275 -35.59 -5.53 -11.59
CA LEU A 275 -35.35 -4.11 -11.74
C LEU A 275 -33.90 -3.86 -12.13
N SER A 276 -33.66 -2.92 -13.03
CA SER A 276 -32.32 -2.51 -13.44
C SER A 276 -32.20 -1.00 -13.49
N GLY A 277 -31.11 -0.48 -12.91
CA GLY A 277 -30.71 0.93 -13.00
C GLY A 277 -29.48 1.08 -13.87
N SER A 278 -29.48 2.09 -14.74
CA SER A 278 -28.48 2.25 -15.78
C SER A 278 -27.92 3.67 -15.86
N SER A 279 -26.77 3.78 -16.52
CA SER A 279 -26.12 5.05 -16.82
C SER A 279 -26.89 5.88 -17.86
N ASP A 280 -27.92 5.30 -18.50
CA ASP A 280 -28.88 5.98 -19.36
C ASP A 280 -29.98 6.75 -18.60
N SER A 281 -29.77 7.01 -17.31
CA SER A 281 -30.68 7.66 -16.35
C SER A 281 -32.04 6.97 -16.14
N MET A 282 -32.23 5.75 -16.67
CA MET A 282 -33.49 5.02 -16.55
C MET A 282 -33.43 3.88 -15.54
N ILE A 283 -34.57 3.62 -14.91
CA ILE A 283 -34.86 2.38 -14.19
C ILE A 283 -35.82 1.57 -15.05
N ARG A 284 -35.57 0.27 -15.24
CA ARG A 284 -36.47 -0.61 -16.00
C ARG A 284 -36.95 -1.77 -15.15
N LEU A 285 -38.25 -2.06 -15.26
CA LEU A 285 -38.87 -3.28 -14.75
C LEU A 285 -39.01 -4.29 -15.89
N TRP A 286 -38.50 -5.49 -15.66
CA TRP A 286 -38.53 -6.62 -16.59
C TRP A 286 -39.40 -7.73 -16.01
N ASP A 287 -40.24 -8.33 -16.85
CA ASP A 287 -40.87 -9.61 -16.55
C ASP A 287 -40.05 -10.70 -17.22
N LEU A 288 -39.45 -11.57 -16.40
CA LEU A 288 -38.58 -12.65 -16.86
C LEU A 288 -39.36 -13.79 -17.50
N GLY A 289 -40.64 -13.97 -17.15
CA GLY A 289 -41.52 -14.94 -17.79
C GLY A 289 -41.94 -14.49 -19.20
N GLN A 290 -42.25 -13.20 -19.36
CA GLN A 290 -42.56 -12.60 -20.66
C GLN A 290 -41.32 -12.20 -21.47
N GLN A 291 -40.13 -12.22 -20.87
CA GLN A 291 -38.84 -11.85 -21.46
C GLN A 291 -38.83 -10.45 -22.08
N ARG A 292 -39.50 -9.48 -21.45
CA ARG A 292 -39.60 -8.10 -21.96
C ARG A 292 -39.56 -7.06 -20.85
N CYS A 293 -39.22 -5.84 -21.25
CA CYS A 293 -39.41 -4.67 -20.39
C CYS A 293 -40.92 -4.37 -20.29
N VAL A 294 -41.41 -4.25 -19.06
CA VAL A 294 -42.81 -3.91 -18.77
C VAL A 294 -42.95 -2.40 -18.60
N HIS A 295 -42.06 -1.80 -17.79
CA HIS A 295 -42.08 -0.37 -17.48
C HIS A 295 -40.67 0.23 -17.50
N SER A 296 -40.59 1.52 -17.83
CA SER A 296 -39.38 2.34 -17.73
C SER A 296 -39.72 3.59 -16.92
N TYR A 297 -38.95 3.86 -15.88
CA TYR A 297 -39.15 4.97 -14.96
C TYR A 297 -38.07 6.03 -15.17
N ALA A 298 -38.47 7.17 -15.75
CA ALA A 298 -37.61 8.34 -15.97
C ALA A 298 -37.66 9.28 -14.76
N VAL A 299 -36.95 8.91 -13.68
CA VAL A 299 -36.98 9.66 -12.41
C VAL A 299 -35.74 10.53 -12.25
N HIS A 300 -34.57 10.01 -12.60
CA HIS A 300 -33.27 10.64 -12.41
C HIS A 300 -32.85 11.52 -13.59
N THR A 301 -32.06 12.55 -13.32
CA THR A 301 -31.50 13.43 -14.36
C THR A 301 -30.14 12.96 -14.89
N ASP A 302 -29.53 11.99 -14.20
CA ASP A 302 -28.24 11.39 -14.53
C ASP A 302 -28.25 9.89 -14.17
N SER A 303 -27.12 9.21 -14.32
CA SER A 303 -26.92 7.78 -14.14
C SER A 303 -27.44 7.24 -12.80
N VAL A 304 -28.18 6.13 -12.84
CA VAL A 304 -28.67 5.41 -11.66
C VAL A 304 -27.66 4.33 -11.27
N TRP A 305 -27.18 4.35 -10.02
CA TRP A 305 -26.11 3.46 -9.54
C TRP A 305 -26.54 2.52 -8.43
N ALA A 306 -27.59 2.86 -7.69
CA ALA A 306 -28.06 2.06 -6.57
C ALA A 306 -29.59 1.91 -6.60
N LEU A 307 -30.04 0.69 -6.30
CA LEU A 307 -31.45 0.37 -6.06
C LEU A 307 -31.57 -0.38 -4.73
N ALA A 308 -32.69 -0.19 -4.04
CA ALA A 308 -33.16 -1.05 -2.97
C ALA A 308 -34.69 -1.20 -3.08
N SER A 309 -35.27 -2.34 -2.71
CA SER A 309 -36.72 -2.56 -2.77
C SER A 309 -37.31 -2.92 -1.42
N THR A 310 -38.55 -2.51 -1.18
CA THR A 310 -39.32 -3.04 -0.04
C THR A 310 -39.46 -4.57 -0.12
N PRO A 311 -39.62 -5.30 0.99
CA PRO A 311 -39.80 -6.76 0.97
C PRO A 311 -40.96 -7.25 0.09
N ALA A 312 -42.04 -6.46 -0.02
CA ALA A 312 -43.18 -6.76 -0.88
C ALA A 312 -42.92 -6.51 -2.38
N PHE A 313 -41.74 -5.98 -2.74
CA PHE A 313 -41.38 -5.56 -4.10
C PHE A 313 -42.40 -4.61 -4.75
N SER A 314 -43.10 -3.80 -3.94
CA SER A 314 -44.07 -2.80 -4.41
C SER A 314 -43.44 -1.42 -4.64
N HIS A 315 -42.42 -1.09 -3.85
CA HIS A 315 -41.72 0.20 -3.94
C HIS A 315 -40.21 -0.02 -4.13
N VAL A 316 -39.61 0.87 -4.92
CA VAL A 316 -38.18 0.92 -5.17
C VAL A 316 -37.60 2.26 -4.72
N TYR A 317 -36.47 2.20 -4.04
CA TYR A 317 -35.60 3.33 -3.74
C TYR A 317 -34.48 3.37 -4.77
N SER A 318 -34.18 4.55 -5.29
CA SER A 318 -33.17 4.73 -6.33
C SER A 318 -32.30 5.95 -6.09
N GLY A 319 -31.01 5.80 -6.39
CA GLY A 319 -30.00 6.84 -6.23
C GLY A 319 -28.85 6.68 -7.21
N GLY A 320 -28.14 7.77 -7.50
CA GLY A 320 -26.98 7.71 -8.38
C GLY A 320 -26.21 9.03 -8.48
N ARG A 321 -25.81 9.36 -9.70
CA ARG A 321 -24.89 10.48 -10.00
C ARG A 321 -25.50 11.86 -9.75
N ASP A 322 -26.81 11.98 -9.85
CA ASP A 322 -27.56 13.22 -9.55
C ASP A 322 -27.71 13.49 -8.04
N SER A 323 -27.13 12.63 -7.19
CA SER A 323 -27.14 12.74 -5.72
C SER A 323 -28.53 12.79 -5.09
N SER A 324 -29.57 12.42 -5.84
CA SER A 324 -30.97 12.44 -5.40
C SER A 324 -31.42 11.04 -5.00
N LEU A 325 -32.12 10.92 -3.87
CA LEU A 325 -32.75 9.67 -3.45
C LEU A 325 -34.26 9.75 -3.69
N TYR A 326 -34.77 8.91 -4.58
CA TYR A 326 -36.20 8.81 -4.85
C TYR A 326 -36.78 7.51 -4.29
N MET A 327 -38.07 7.55 -3.96
CA MET A 327 -38.90 6.37 -3.78
C MET A 327 -39.98 6.35 -4.85
N THR A 328 -40.16 5.21 -5.52
CA THR A 328 -41.12 5.03 -6.61
C THR A 328 -42.01 3.83 -6.34
N ASP A 329 -43.31 4.02 -6.44
CA ASP A 329 -44.32 2.96 -6.46
C ASP A 329 -44.32 2.32 -7.85
N LEU A 330 -44.13 1.00 -7.91
CA LEU A 330 -44.00 0.26 -9.16
C LEU A 330 -45.35 0.00 -9.86
N GLU A 331 -46.47 0.09 -9.13
CA GLU A 331 -47.82 -0.10 -9.65
C GLU A 331 -48.36 1.23 -10.21
N THR A 332 -48.38 2.27 -9.37
CA THR A 332 -48.90 3.60 -9.76
C THR A 332 -47.92 4.41 -10.61
N ARG A 333 -46.63 4.06 -10.54
CA ARG A 333 -45.50 4.80 -11.13
C ARG A 333 -45.33 6.20 -10.55
N GLU A 334 -45.91 6.47 -9.39
CA GLU A 334 -45.64 7.71 -8.68
C GLU A 334 -44.27 7.66 -8.00
N SER A 335 -43.54 8.76 -8.09
CA SER A 335 -42.23 8.95 -7.47
C SER A 335 -42.23 10.17 -6.57
N VAL A 336 -41.51 10.08 -5.46
CA VAL A 336 -41.30 11.16 -4.51
C VAL A 336 -39.81 11.31 -4.22
N LEU A 337 -39.33 12.56 -4.12
CA LEU A 337 -37.95 12.88 -3.75
C LEU A 337 -37.82 12.82 -2.23
N LEU A 338 -37.03 11.88 -1.71
CA LEU A 338 -36.81 11.75 -0.26
C LEU A 338 -35.81 12.78 0.24
N CYS A 339 -34.63 12.83 -0.38
CA CYS A 339 -33.56 13.74 -0.03
C CYS A 339 -32.63 14.00 -1.23
N THR A 340 -31.89 15.10 -1.15
CA THR A 340 -30.79 15.43 -2.05
C THR A 340 -29.51 15.53 -1.23
N LYS A 341 -28.46 14.87 -1.68
CA LYS A 341 -27.13 14.90 -1.06
C LYS A 341 -26.16 15.77 -1.84
N GLU A 342 -25.04 16.10 -1.21
CA GLU A 342 -23.89 16.76 -1.85
C GLU A 342 -23.07 15.79 -2.72
N HIS A 343 -23.11 14.50 -2.39
CA HIS A 343 -22.25 13.48 -2.98
C HIS A 343 -23.08 12.40 -3.71
N PRO A 344 -22.62 11.93 -4.89
CA PRO A 344 -23.27 10.84 -5.62
C PRO A 344 -23.48 9.57 -4.79
N ILE A 345 -24.67 8.98 -4.93
CA ILE A 345 -25.08 7.79 -4.18
C ILE A 345 -24.51 6.54 -4.84
N LEU A 346 -23.80 5.71 -4.07
CA LEU A 346 -23.14 4.49 -4.55
C LEU A 346 -23.90 3.21 -4.17
N ARG A 347 -24.49 3.15 -2.96
CA ARG A 347 -25.24 1.97 -2.50
C ARG A 347 -26.34 2.37 -1.52
N LEU A 348 -27.41 1.58 -1.53
CA LEU A 348 -28.54 1.67 -0.62
C LEU A 348 -28.71 0.35 0.12
N ALA A 349 -29.05 0.41 1.41
CA ALA A 349 -29.42 -0.76 2.20
C ALA A 349 -30.61 -0.44 3.11
N LEU A 350 -31.70 -1.18 2.96
CA LEU A 350 -32.86 -1.04 3.83
C LEU A 350 -32.62 -1.71 5.18
N HIS A 351 -32.98 -1.01 6.25
CA HIS A 351 -32.92 -1.50 7.62
C HIS A 351 -34.17 -1.02 8.35
N ASP A 352 -35.11 -1.95 8.53
CA ASP A 352 -36.43 -1.72 9.12
C ASP A 352 -37.18 -0.57 8.45
N ASN A 353 -37.46 0.52 9.18
CA ASN A 353 -38.13 1.72 8.68
C ASN A 353 -37.16 2.82 8.24
N SER A 354 -35.90 2.46 8.02
CA SER A 354 -34.85 3.37 7.58
C SER A 354 -34.11 2.82 6.36
N ILE A 355 -33.39 3.70 5.69
CA ILE A 355 -32.51 3.36 4.57
C ILE A 355 -31.14 3.98 4.80
N TRP A 356 -30.11 3.14 4.75
CA TRP A 356 -28.72 3.55 4.77
C TRP A 356 -28.26 3.92 3.36
N VAL A 357 -27.57 5.05 3.26
CA VAL A 357 -27.15 5.66 2.00
C VAL A 357 -25.64 5.89 2.02
N ALA A 358 -24.92 5.08 1.26
CA ALA A 358 -23.49 5.23 1.02
C ALA A 358 -23.22 6.10 -0.21
N THR A 359 -22.20 6.94 -0.14
CA THR A 359 -21.85 7.90 -1.19
C THR A 359 -20.36 7.90 -1.50
N THR A 360 -19.93 8.78 -2.41
CA THR A 360 -18.49 9.01 -2.65
C THR A 360 -17.76 9.64 -1.46
N ASP A 361 -18.47 10.16 -0.47
CA ASP A 361 -17.90 10.60 0.80
C ASP A 361 -17.69 9.43 1.77
N SER A 362 -16.81 9.61 2.75
CA SER A 362 -16.44 8.58 3.74
C SER A 362 -17.47 8.39 4.87
N SER A 363 -18.51 9.23 4.92
CA SER A 363 -19.65 9.08 5.83
C SER A 363 -20.76 8.17 5.28
N VAL A 364 -21.56 7.59 6.19
CA VAL A 364 -22.80 6.87 5.84
C VAL A 364 -23.96 7.49 6.57
N ASP A 365 -25.01 7.83 5.85
CA ASP A 365 -26.20 8.44 6.45
C ASP A 365 -27.38 7.48 6.44
N ARG A 366 -28.18 7.54 7.50
CA ARG A 366 -29.46 6.87 7.65
C ARG A 366 -30.58 7.88 7.41
N TRP A 367 -31.54 7.50 6.58
CA TRP A 367 -32.72 8.31 6.27
C TRP A 367 -33.99 7.54 6.64
N PRO A 368 -35.08 8.22 7.06
CA PRO A 368 -36.36 7.56 7.25
C PRO A 368 -36.91 7.05 5.91
N SER A 369 -37.34 5.78 5.87
CA SER A 369 -37.90 5.15 4.68
C SER A 369 -39.36 4.70 4.85
N GLU A 370 -39.82 4.51 6.10
CA GLU A 370 -41.17 4.01 6.40
C GLU A 370 -41.51 2.73 5.58
N ALA A 371 -40.53 1.85 5.37
CA ALA A 371 -40.59 0.74 4.41
C ALA A 371 -41.82 -0.19 4.53
N HIS A 372 -42.42 -0.30 5.72
CA HIS A 372 -43.63 -1.10 5.97
C HIS A 372 -44.94 -0.38 5.61
N ASN A 373 -44.95 0.96 5.55
CA ASN A 373 -46.10 1.77 5.17
C ASN A 373 -45.67 3.03 4.40
N PRO A 374 -45.20 2.88 3.14
CA PRO A 374 -44.65 3.97 2.34
C PRO A 374 -45.69 5.04 1.95
N VAL A 375 -47.00 4.77 2.12
CA VAL A 375 -48.11 5.69 1.76
C VAL A 375 -47.98 7.04 2.46
N LYS A 376 -47.52 7.05 3.70
CA LYS A 376 -47.32 8.27 4.50
C LYS A 376 -46.25 9.20 3.88
N VAL A 377 -45.23 8.65 3.23
CA VAL A 377 -44.19 9.44 2.57
C VAL A 377 -44.73 10.14 1.33
N PHE A 378 -45.57 9.46 0.54
CA PHE A 378 -46.25 10.06 -0.62
C PHE A 378 -47.27 11.14 -0.23
N GLN A 379 -47.87 11.04 0.97
CA GLN A 379 -48.72 12.11 1.49
C GLN A 379 -47.94 13.35 1.95
N ARG A 380 -46.70 13.18 2.39
CA ARG A 380 -45.83 14.26 2.87
C ARG A 380 -45.09 14.98 1.74
N GLY A 381 -44.67 14.26 0.71
CA GLY A 381 -43.94 14.80 -0.43
C GLY A 381 -44.83 15.06 -1.64
N GLY A 382 -44.46 16.02 -2.48
CA GLY A 382 -45.09 16.19 -3.79
C GLY A 382 -44.73 15.01 -4.70
N SER A 383 -45.65 14.05 -4.86
CA SER A 383 -45.47 12.94 -5.80
C SER A 383 -45.63 13.40 -7.24
N PHE A 384 -44.98 12.70 -8.16
CA PHE A 384 -45.12 12.91 -9.60
C PHE A 384 -45.08 11.59 -10.34
N LEU A 385 -45.70 11.52 -11.51
CA LEU A 385 -45.64 10.33 -12.35
C LEU A 385 -44.25 10.17 -12.99
N ALA A 386 -43.58 9.05 -12.74
CA ALA A 386 -42.36 8.67 -13.44
C ALA A 386 -42.67 8.49 -14.93
N GLY A 387 -42.10 9.38 -15.76
CA GLY A 387 -42.45 9.44 -17.18
C GLY A 387 -42.02 8.19 -17.97
N ASN A 388 -42.78 7.86 -19.01
CA ASN A 388 -42.44 6.80 -19.99
C ASN A 388 -41.54 7.30 -21.14
N LEU A 389 -41.32 8.62 -21.27
CA LEU A 389 -40.59 9.25 -22.39
C LEU A 389 -39.42 10.08 -21.86
N SER A 390 -38.21 9.66 -22.23
CA SER A 390 -36.88 10.16 -21.85
C SER A 390 -36.59 11.65 -22.09
N PHE A 391 -37.51 12.44 -22.68
CA PHE A 391 -37.16 13.73 -23.27
C PHE A 391 -37.83 14.97 -22.66
N SER A 392 -38.85 14.83 -21.83
CA SER A 392 -39.64 16.01 -21.39
C SER A 392 -39.13 16.71 -20.13
N ARG A 393 -38.27 16.06 -19.32
CA ARG A 393 -37.80 16.66 -18.05
C ARG A 393 -36.53 17.50 -18.16
N ALA A 394 -35.68 17.25 -19.16
CA ALA A 394 -34.51 18.10 -19.39
C ALA A 394 -34.88 19.54 -19.82
N LYS A 395 -36.14 19.81 -20.18
CA LYS A 395 -36.64 21.15 -20.53
C LYS A 395 -37.62 21.76 -19.51
N ALA A 396 -38.09 20.98 -18.52
CA ALA A 396 -39.03 21.46 -17.51
C ALA A 396 -38.33 22.23 -16.36
N SER A 397 -37.00 22.37 -16.36
CA SER A 397 -36.31 23.23 -15.39
C SER A 397 -36.40 24.74 -15.72
N LEU A 398 -37.16 25.13 -16.75
CA LEU A 398 -37.47 26.54 -17.02
C LEU A 398 -38.77 27.03 -16.36
N GLU A 399 -39.59 26.13 -15.78
CA GLU A 399 -40.85 26.49 -15.13
C GLU A 399 -40.97 25.82 -13.75
N GLY A 400 -40.28 26.36 -12.74
CA GLY A 400 -40.74 26.42 -11.33
C GLY A 400 -41.13 25.15 -10.55
N SER A 401 -41.09 23.93 -11.09
CA SER A 401 -41.64 22.72 -10.44
C SER A 401 -40.57 21.67 -10.11
N ALA A 402 -39.45 22.08 -9.50
CA ALA A 402 -38.48 21.11 -8.98
C ALA A 402 -39.11 20.33 -7.80
N PRO A 403 -39.01 18.99 -7.76
CA PRO A 403 -39.53 18.21 -6.64
C PRO A 403 -38.83 18.65 -5.35
N VAL A 404 -39.61 18.88 -4.29
CA VAL A 404 -39.10 19.29 -2.98
C VAL A 404 -38.78 18.05 -2.15
N PRO A 405 -37.58 17.96 -1.55
CA PRO A 405 -37.22 16.85 -0.67
C PRO A 405 -38.16 16.72 0.53
N VAL A 406 -38.60 15.49 0.82
CA VAL A 406 -39.37 15.17 2.04
C VAL A 406 -38.54 15.42 3.30
N TYR A 407 -37.25 15.08 3.27
CA TYR A 407 -36.33 15.21 4.38
C TYR A 407 -35.16 16.13 4.01
N ARG A 408 -34.77 17.00 4.94
CA ARG A 408 -33.63 17.92 4.78
C ARG A 408 -32.34 17.40 5.39
N GLU A 409 -32.45 16.64 6.48
CA GLU A 409 -31.32 16.11 7.23
C GLU A 409 -31.50 14.61 7.49
N PRO A 410 -30.41 13.84 7.56
CA PRO A 410 -30.47 12.42 7.89
C PRO A 410 -30.91 12.22 9.34
N SER A 411 -31.53 11.08 9.62
CA SER A 411 -31.90 10.72 11.00
C SER A 411 -30.70 10.34 11.85
N PHE A 412 -29.61 9.88 11.22
CA PHE A 412 -28.36 9.52 11.87
C PHE A 412 -27.22 9.48 10.84
N SER A 413 -25.99 9.74 11.27
CA SER A 413 -24.81 9.69 10.40
C SER A 413 -23.63 9.02 11.10
N ILE A 414 -22.97 8.09 10.40
CA ILE A 414 -21.69 7.52 10.78
C ILE A 414 -20.61 8.40 10.15
N PRO A 415 -19.80 9.13 10.95
CA PRO A 415 -18.83 10.05 10.42
C PRO A 415 -17.62 9.31 9.83
N GLY A 416 -17.19 9.75 8.65
CA GLY A 416 -15.90 9.39 8.08
C GLY A 416 -14.77 10.28 8.58
N THR A 417 -13.59 10.08 8.02
CA THR A 417 -12.41 10.93 8.22
C THR A 417 -11.92 11.52 6.89
N PRO A 418 -11.24 12.68 6.92
CA PRO A 418 -10.68 13.29 5.72
C PRO A 418 -9.65 12.39 5.03
N ALA A 419 -9.79 12.19 3.72
CA ALA A 419 -8.84 11.43 2.92
C ALA A 419 -7.61 12.28 2.57
N LEU A 420 -6.42 11.70 2.55
CA LEU A 420 -5.26 12.34 1.95
C LEU A 420 -5.41 12.40 0.42
N VAL A 421 -5.26 13.59 -0.16
CA VAL A 421 -5.46 13.83 -1.60
C VAL A 421 -4.22 14.31 -2.32
N GLN A 422 -3.25 14.88 -1.60
CA GLN A 422 -2.00 15.38 -2.16
C GLN A 422 -0.84 15.07 -1.21
N HIS A 423 0.33 14.81 -1.77
CA HIS A 423 1.56 14.56 -1.03
C HIS A 423 2.78 15.15 -1.75
N GLU A 424 3.86 15.39 -1.01
CA GLU A 424 5.17 15.79 -1.53
C GLU A 424 6.27 15.20 -0.65
N ILE A 425 7.26 14.54 -1.26
CA ILE A 425 8.45 14.05 -0.55
C ILE A 425 9.46 15.19 -0.44
N LEU A 426 9.88 15.54 0.78
CA LEU A 426 10.86 16.60 1.01
C LEU A 426 12.30 16.15 0.67
N ASN A 427 13.21 17.11 0.48
CA ASN A 427 14.57 16.87 0.01
C ASN A 427 15.43 16.02 0.97
N ASN A 428 15.16 16.08 2.26
CA ASN A 428 15.78 15.21 3.26
C ASN A 428 15.42 13.73 3.09
N ARG A 429 14.49 13.40 2.16
CA ARG A 429 14.01 12.04 1.89
C ARG A 429 13.59 11.29 3.14
N ARG A 430 13.14 12.01 4.15
CA ARG A 430 12.72 11.47 5.44
C ARG A 430 11.31 11.95 5.80
N HIS A 431 11.01 13.17 5.39
CA HIS A 431 9.72 13.78 5.64
C HIS A 431 8.83 13.84 4.39
N VAL A 432 7.52 13.71 4.61
CA VAL A 432 6.50 13.86 3.57
C VAL A 432 5.45 14.87 4.02
N LEU A 433 5.18 15.86 3.18
CA LEU A 433 4.10 16.83 3.39
C LEU A 433 2.83 16.31 2.72
N THR A 434 1.70 16.30 3.43
CA THR A 434 0.42 15.82 2.89
C THR A 434 -0.68 16.85 3.05
N LYS A 435 -1.69 16.82 2.17
CA LYS A 435 -2.93 17.60 2.29
C LYS A 435 -4.14 16.68 2.19
N ASP A 436 -5.13 16.90 3.06
CA ASP A 436 -6.38 16.15 3.07
C ASP A 436 -7.52 16.83 2.28
N THR A 437 -8.68 16.17 2.18
CA THR A 437 -9.89 16.68 1.52
C THR A 437 -10.44 17.96 2.15
N THR A 438 -10.18 18.22 3.44
CA THR A 438 -10.60 19.46 4.12
C THR A 438 -9.61 20.62 3.90
N GLY A 439 -8.45 20.31 3.30
CA GLY A 439 -7.35 21.23 3.07
C GLY A 439 -6.33 21.32 4.19
N SER A 440 -6.40 20.46 5.21
CA SER A 440 -5.42 20.42 6.29
C SER A 440 -4.08 19.88 5.79
N VAL A 441 -2.98 20.55 6.13
CA VAL A 441 -1.62 20.18 5.74
C VAL A 441 -0.87 19.61 6.94
N LYS A 442 -0.21 18.47 6.76
CA LYS A 442 0.52 17.74 7.81
C LYS A 442 1.90 17.29 7.34
N LEU A 443 2.84 17.24 8.27
CA LEU A 443 4.21 16.76 8.03
C LEU A 443 4.41 15.40 8.69
N TRP A 444 4.88 14.44 7.92
CA TRP A 444 5.08 13.05 8.33
C TRP A 444 6.55 12.70 8.48
N GLU A 445 6.86 11.91 9.50
CA GLU A 445 8.12 11.19 9.67
C GLU A 445 7.99 9.78 9.10
N ILE A 446 8.64 9.51 7.96
CA ILE A 446 8.51 8.21 7.29
C ILE A 446 9.26 7.11 8.03
N THR A 447 10.37 7.42 8.72
CA THR A 447 11.15 6.39 9.42
C THR A 447 10.48 5.89 10.70
N LYS A 448 9.50 6.64 11.25
CA LYS A 448 8.70 6.29 12.44
C LYS A 448 7.23 6.02 12.15
N GLY A 449 6.76 6.42 10.96
CA GLY A 449 5.38 6.29 10.55
C GLY A 449 4.38 7.17 11.31
N MET A 450 4.78 8.39 11.69
CA MET A 450 3.93 9.29 12.50
C MET A 450 3.86 10.71 11.93
N VAL A 451 2.80 11.43 12.25
CA VAL A 451 2.71 12.88 12.01
C VAL A 451 3.54 13.61 13.05
N ILE A 452 4.44 14.48 12.61
CA ILE A 452 5.27 15.33 13.47
C ILE A 452 4.53 16.63 13.78
N GLU A 453 3.95 17.24 12.75
CA GLU A 453 3.34 18.58 12.81
C GLU A 453 2.04 18.60 12.00
N ASN A 454 1.01 19.24 12.55
CA ASN A 454 -0.23 19.52 11.85
C ASN A 454 -0.40 21.03 11.70
N TYR A 455 -0.23 21.53 10.47
CA TYR A 455 -0.30 22.95 10.16
C TYR A 455 -1.74 23.45 9.95
N GLY A 456 -2.73 22.56 9.94
CA GLY A 456 -4.12 22.94 9.65
C GLY A 456 -4.30 23.41 8.21
N LYS A 457 -5.31 24.25 7.97
CA LYS A 457 -5.66 24.74 6.63
C LYS A 457 -4.72 25.86 6.16
N VAL A 458 -3.55 25.47 5.65
CA VAL A 458 -2.53 26.39 5.10
C VAL A 458 -2.26 26.10 3.62
N SER A 459 -1.58 27.03 2.94
CA SER A 459 -1.14 26.83 1.56
C SER A 459 -0.08 25.75 1.48
N PHE A 460 -0.38 24.67 0.74
CA PHE A 460 0.52 23.52 0.57
C PHE A 460 1.86 23.92 -0.05
N ASN A 461 1.84 24.70 -1.13
CA ASN A 461 3.06 25.11 -1.84
C ASN A 461 3.93 26.04 -0.99
N LYS A 462 3.31 26.98 -0.26
CA LYS A 462 4.06 27.86 0.64
C LYS A 462 4.75 27.07 1.75
N LYS A 463 4.04 26.09 2.34
CA LYS A 463 4.61 25.26 3.39
C LYS A 463 5.73 24.35 2.87
N LYS A 464 5.59 23.83 1.64
CA LYS A 464 6.66 23.10 0.95
C LYS A 464 7.93 23.96 0.81
N GLU A 465 7.79 25.22 0.40
CA GLU A 465 8.92 26.15 0.28
C GLU A 465 9.54 26.50 1.64
N GLU A 466 8.72 26.73 2.67
CA GLU A 466 9.20 27.01 4.04
C GLU A 466 9.98 25.84 4.66
N LEU A 467 9.61 24.60 4.33
CA LEU A 467 10.26 23.38 4.82
C LEU A 467 11.39 22.88 3.91
N PHE A 468 11.76 23.68 2.90
CA PHE A 468 12.85 23.32 2.00
C PHE A 468 14.18 23.30 2.77
N GLU A 469 14.83 22.14 2.74
CA GLU A 469 16.19 21.97 3.22
C GLU A 469 17.13 21.79 2.04
N MET A 470 18.26 22.50 2.06
CA MET A 470 19.32 22.37 1.05
C MET A 470 20.15 21.11 1.37
N VAL A 471 19.57 19.94 1.12
CA VAL A 471 20.16 18.62 1.37
C VAL A 471 19.88 17.71 0.18
N SER A 472 20.85 16.90 -0.24
CA SER A 472 20.66 15.91 -1.31
C SER A 472 20.87 14.48 -0.80
N ILE A 473 19.76 13.81 -0.48
CA ILE A 473 19.74 12.37 -0.15
C ILE A 473 19.17 11.57 -1.33
N PRO A 474 19.75 10.41 -1.70
CA PRO A 474 19.20 9.53 -2.73
C PRO A 474 17.75 9.11 -2.44
N ALA A 475 16.93 9.02 -3.49
CA ALA A 475 15.57 8.50 -3.36
C ALA A 475 15.59 7.05 -2.89
N TRP A 476 14.92 6.72 -1.80
CA TRP A 476 14.90 5.35 -1.27
C TRP A 476 13.48 4.80 -1.03
N TYR A 477 12.46 5.64 -1.20
CA TYR A 477 11.07 5.21 -1.26
C TYR A 477 10.30 6.06 -2.28
N THR A 478 9.13 5.55 -2.65
CA THR A 478 8.07 6.34 -3.28
C THR A 478 6.85 6.33 -2.38
N VAL A 479 5.93 7.28 -2.56
CA VAL A 479 4.68 7.31 -1.79
C VAL A 479 3.48 7.48 -2.71
N ASP A 480 2.32 7.04 -2.25
CA ASP A 480 1.03 7.32 -2.88
C ASP A 480 -0.05 7.57 -1.82
N THR A 481 -1.11 8.28 -2.21
CA THR A 481 -2.28 8.59 -1.36
C THR A 481 -3.59 8.10 -1.98
N ARG A 482 -3.52 7.07 -2.84
CA ARG A 482 -4.66 6.64 -3.68
C ARG A 482 -5.86 6.14 -2.89
N LEU A 483 -5.60 5.52 -1.74
CA LEU A 483 -6.63 4.96 -0.85
C LEU A 483 -7.06 5.94 0.25
N GLY A 484 -6.63 7.21 0.18
CA GLY A 484 -6.89 8.20 1.23
C GLY A 484 -5.95 8.12 2.44
N SER A 485 -5.03 7.15 2.45
CA SER A 485 -3.96 6.98 3.44
C SER A 485 -2.58 7.06 2.77
N LEU A 486 -1.53 7.28 3.56
CA LEU A 486 -0.18 7.43 3.04
C LEU A 486 0.49 6.06 2.89
N SER A 487 0.66 5.59 1.65
CA SER A 487 1.33 4.33 1.34
C SER A 487 2.78 4.57 0.96
N VAL A 488 3.72 3.94 1.66
CA VAL A 488 5.15 4.07 1.41
C VAL A 488 5.69 2.79 0.78
N HIS A 489 6.41 2.94 -0.32
CA HIS A 489 6.83 1.85 -1.18
C HIS A 489 8.35 1.71 -1.22
N LEU A 490 8.82 0.48 -0.96
CA LEU A 490 10.23 0.09 -0.99
C LEU A 490 10.46 -0.93 -2.11
N GLU A 491 11.43 -0.61 -2.98
CA GLU A 491 11.85 -1.44 -4.10
C GLU A 491 13.37 -1.56 -4.13
N THR A 492 13.85 -2.78 -4.31
CA THR A 492 15.28 -3.10 -4.41
C THR A 492 15.82 -2.88 -5.83
N PRO A 493 17.11 -2.53 -5.97
CA PRO A 493 18.08 -2.20 -4.90
C PRO A 493 17.96 -0.76 -4.36
N GLN A 494 17.11 0.08 -4.98
CA GLN A 494 17.07 1.53 -4.75
C GLN A 494 16.73 1.93 -3.31
N CYS A 495 15.91 1.14 -2.60
CA CYS A 495 15.54 1.42 -1.21
C CYS A 495 16.74 1.46 -0.28
N PHE A 496 17.84 0.80 -0.62
CA PHE A 496 19.02 0.78 0.19
C PHE A 496 20.02 1.91 -0.16
N SER A 497 19.69 2.84 -1.05
CA SER A 497 20.61 3.87 -1.51
C SER A 497 20.85 5.04 -0.53
N ALA A 498 19.95 5.28 0.42
CA ALA A 498 20.05 6.41 1.35
C ALA A 498 20.82 6.07 2.63
N GLU A 499 21.85 6.86 2.92
CA GLU A 499 22.65 6.80 4.14
C GLU A 499 22.72 8.18 4.78
N MET A 500 22.67 8.22 6.11
CA MET A 500 22.85 9.42 6.93
C MET A 500 23.81 9.13 8.08
N TYR A 501 24.47 10.15 8.62
CA TYR A 501 25.28 9.96 9.83
C TYR A 501 24.36 9.81 11.05
N SER A 502 24.80 9.00 12.02
CA SER A 502 24.10 8.80 13.29
C SER A 502 23.82 10.12 14.02
N THR A 503 24.74 11.08 13.91
CA THR A 503 24.62 12.45 14.46
C THR A 503 23.47 13.23 13.85
N ASP A 504 23.28 13.18 12.53
CA ASP A 504 22.18 13.86 11.83
C ASP A 504 20.80 13.26 12.15
N LEU A 505 20.79 12.01 12.64
CA LEU A 505 19.59 11.31 13.10
C LEU A 505 19.34 11.45 14.60
N ASN A 506 20.21 12.18 15.33
CA ASN A 506 20.18 12.31 16.79
C ASN A 506 20.23 10.95 17.53
N ILE A 507 21.01 9.99 17.02
CA ILE A 507 21.22 8.69 17.68
C ILE A 507 22.32 8.85 18.74
N MET A 508 21.95 8.71 20.02
CA MET A 508 22.88 8.89 21.14
C MET A 508 23.89 7.73 21.25
N GLY A 509 25.13 8.04 21.64
CA GLY A 509 26.15 7.05 21.99
C GLY A 509 26.90 6.39 20.81
N LYS A 510 26.66 6.84 19.57
CA LYS A 510 27.39 6.38 18.37
C LYS A 510 28.50 7.36 17.98
N PRO A 511 29.60 6.87 17.35
CA PRO A 511 30.64 7.76 16.85
C PRO A 511 30.11 8.66 15.73
N GLU A 512 30.71 9.85 15.56
CA GLU A 512 30.24 10.86 14.59
C GLU A 512 30.25 10.36 13.13
N ASP A 513 31.12 9.39 12.84
CA ASP A 513 31.33 8.80 11.53
C ASP A 513 30.47 7.57 11.24
N ASP A 514 29.64 7.16 12.20
CA ASP A 514 28.74 6.01 12.04
C ASP A 514 27.68 6.31 10.98
N LYS A 515 27.57 5.41 9.99
CA LYS A 515 26.64 5.55 8.88
C LYS A 515 25.44 4.64 9.07
N VAL A 516 24.27 5.23 9.00
CA VAL A 516 22.99 4.55 9.14
C VAL A 516 22.29 4.47 7.79
N ASN A 517 21.87 3.27 7.43
CA ASN A 517 21.03 3.08 6.25
C ASN A 517 19.55 3.25 6.63
N LEU A 518 18.89 4.24 6.03
CA LEU A 518 17.53 4.62 6.42
C LEU A 518 16.52 3.48 6.23
N ALA A 519 16.56 2.79 5.08
CA ALA A 519 15.63 1.70 4.81
C ALA A 519 15.84 0.51 5.76
N ARG A 520 17.09 0.11 5.99
CA ARG A 520 17.40 -1.00 6.89
C ARG A 520 16.83 -0.75 8.28
N GLU A 521 17.11 0.40 8.88
CA GLU A 521 16.66 0.68 10.24
C GLU A 521 15.14 0.91 10.30
N THR A 522 14.54 1.49 9.26
CA THR A 522 13.07 1.58 9.14
C THR A 522 12.42 0.19 9.10
N LEU A 523 12.99 -0.76 8.35
CA LEU A 523 12.50 -2.13 8.27
C LEU A 523 12.68 -2.89 9.60
N ASN A 524 13.80 -2.68 10.29
CA ASN A 524 14.04 -3.23 11.63
C ASN A 524 12.99 -2.72 12.64
N GLY A 525 12.70 -1.42 12.60
CA GLY A 525 11.67 -0.79 13.43
C GLY A 525 10.27 -1.33 13.15
N LEU A 526 9.89 -1.36 11.87
CA LEU A 526 8.57 -1.84 11.41
C LEU A 526 8.31 -3.31 11.77
N LEU A 527 9.34 -4.16 11.71
CA LEU A 527 9.23 -5.61 11.95
C LEU A 527 9.72 -6.05 13.34
N SER A 528 9.98 -5.10 14.24
CA SER A 528 10.49 -5.36 15.60
C SER A 528 9.60 -6.33 16.41
N HIS A 529 8.29 -6.15 16.35
CA HIS A 529 7.31 -7.02 17.01
C HIS A 529 7.33 -8.45 16.45
N TRP A 530 7.37 -8.59 15.12
CA TRP A 530 7.49 -9.88 14.45
C TRP A 530 8.81 -10.59 14.80
N LEU A 531 9.94 -9.87 14.78
CA LEU A 531 11.26 -10.38 15.17
C LEU A 531 11.29 -10.91 16.61
N THR A 532 10.57 -10.23 17.52
CA THR A 532 10.49 -10.61 18.93
C THR A 532 9.71 -11.93 19.08
N LYS A 533 8.53 -12.04 18.46
CA LYS A 533 7.73 -13.28 18.46
C LYS A 533 8.45 -14.45 17.79
N ARG A 534 9.17 -14.19 16.70
CA ARG A 534 9.99 -15.19 16.00
C ARG A 534 11.06 -15.77 16.93
N ARG A 535 11.81 -14.90 17.63
CA ARG A 535 12.86 -15.32 18.58
C ARG A 535 12.32 -16.11 19.76
N GLN A 536 11.19 -15.71 20.34
CA GLN A 536 10.58 -16.47 21.45
C GLN A 536 10.32 -17.93 21.06
N ARG A 537 9.93 -18.21 19.81
CA ARG A 537 9.74 -19.60 19.34
C ARG A 537 11.04 -20.35 19.12
N PHE A 538 11.99 -19.79 18.38
CA PHE A 538 13.26 -20.48 18.11
C PHE A 538 14.14 -20.61 19.37
N GLY A 539 14.07 -19.64 20.29
CA GLY A 539 14.71 -19.70 21.60
C GLY A 539 14.09 -20.77 22.52
N SER A 540 12.78 -21.01 22.41
CA SER A 540 12.11 -22.08 23.18
C SER A 540 12.41 -23.50 22.67
N GLN A 541 12.87 -23.68 21.42
CA GLN A 541 13.31 -24.98 20.90
C GLN A 541 14.75 -25.35 21.28
N ALA A 542 15.56 -24.40 21.74
CA ALA A 542 16.96 -24.66 22.12
C ALA A 542 17.15 -25.10 23.59
N SER A 543 16.08 -25.15 24.40
CA SER A 543 16.14 -25.46 25.84
C SER A 543 15.44 -26.77 26.25
N ALA A 544 15.09 -27.63 25.30
CA ALA A 544 14.54 -28.96 25.59
C ALA A 544 15.29 -30.02 24.77
N ASN A 545 16.49 -30.37 25.22
CA ASN A 545 17.12 -31.69 25.07
C ASN A 545 18.47 -31.66 25.79
N GLY A 546 18.41 -31.74 27.11
CA GLY A 546 19.56 -32.09 27.92
C GLY A 546 19.71 -33.61 27.95
N GLU A 547 20.34 -34.20 26.93
CA GLU A 547 20.90 -35.54 27.04
C GLU A 547 22.34 -35.53 26.55
N ILE A 548 23.24 -35.78 27.49
CA ILE A 548 24.65 -36.12 27.26
C ILE A 548 24.67 -37.52 26.67
N PRO A 549 25.46 -37.77 25.61
CA PRO A 549 26.34 -38.92 25.69
C PRO A 549 27.79 -38.61 25.35
N SER A 550 28.63 -39.27 26.14
CA SER A 550 30.07 -39.40 26.07
C SER A 550 30.60 -40.08 24.80
N GLY A 551 31.76 -39.62 24.33
CA GLY A 551 32.91 -40.49 24.07
C GLY A 551 33.11 -41.07 22.66
N LYS A 552 34.17 -40.55 22.02
CA LYS A 552 35.16 -41.20 21.13
C LYS A 552 34.93 -41.35 19.60
N ASP A 553 35.87 -40.68 18.92
CA ASP A 553 36.76 -41.12 17.82
C ASP A 553 36.37 -40.92 16.34
N THR A 554 36.97 -39.85 15.78
CA THR A 554 37.86 -39.82 14.59
C THR A 554 37.31 -40.14 13.18
N SER A 555 37.21 -39.13 12.30
CA SER A 555 38.16 -38.98 11.18
C SER A 555 38.01 -37.67 10.40
N THR A 556 39.19 -37.14 10.09
CA THR A 556 39.62 -35.87 9.49
C THR A 556 39.22 -35.72 8.02
N MET A 557 38.88 -34.50 7.58
CA MET A 557 39.56 -33.87 6.42
C MET A 557 39.36 -32.34 6.44
N THR A 558 40.49 -31.66 6.55
CA THR A 558 40.71 -30.22 6.70
C THR A 558 40.83 -29.56 5.32
N PHE A 559 40.27 -28.36 5.10
CA PHE A 559 40.92 -27.33 4.26
C PHE A 559 40.51 -25.89 4.65
N ALA A 560 41.47 -25.22 5.30
CA ALA A 560 41.90 -23.82 5.19
C ALA A 560 40.92 -22.66 5.49
N LEU A 561 40.96 -22.23 6.76
CA LEU A 561 40.71 -20.86 7.21
C LEU A 561 41.83 -19.91 6.76
N SER A 562 41.48 -18.70 6.30
CA SER A 562 42.35 -17.53 6.35
C SER A 562 41.69 -16.40 7.15
N ARG A 563 42.21 -16.27 8.38
CA ARG A 563 42.31 -15.10 9.28
C ARG A 563 41.24 -14.01 9.19
N ILE A 564 40.25 -14.13 10.08
CA ILE A 564 39.54 -12.99 10.67
C ILE A 564 40.20 -12.73 12.03
N GLU A 565 40.85 -11.58 12.18
CA GLU A 565 41.17 -11.02 13.49
C GLU A 565 39.87 -10.56 14.14
N GLY A 566 39.58 -11.12 15.31
CA GLY A 566 38.42 -10.76 16.10
C GLY A 566 38.65 -9.44 16.83
N ASP A 567 37.55 -8.72 17.01
CA ASP A 567 37.36 -8.00 18.26
C ASP A 567 35.93 -8.21 18.75
N GLY A 568 35.83 -8.56 20.03
CA GLY A 568 34.61 -9.03 20.68
C GLY A 568 33.67 -7.90 21.07
N SER A 569 32.39 -8.07 20.75
CA SER A 569 31.26 -7.56 21.54
C SER A 569 29.97 -8.27 21.10
N GLY A 570 29.91 -9.57 21.36
CA GLY A 570 28.63 -10.27 21.41
C GLY A 570 27.90 -9.83 22.68
N GLU A 571 26.82 -9.04 22.53
CA GLU A 571 25.62 -8.98 23.41
C GLU A 571 24.71 -7.75 23.17
N ASN A 572 24.92 -6.90 22.15
CA ASN A 572 24.12 -5.68 21.95
C ASN A 572 23.40 -5.54 20.58
N ASP A 573 23.03 -6.64 19.93
CA ASP A 573 22.42 -6.57 18.60
C ASP A 573 20.88 -6.58 18.66
N HIS A 574 20.29 -5.49 18.11
CA HIS A 574 18.87 -5.20 17.87
C HIS A 574 18.10 -4.34 18.89
N VAL A 575 18.73 -3.31 19.47
CA VAL A 575 17.97 -2.16 19.98
C VAL A 575 17.51 -1.33 18.77
N VAL A 576 16.19 -1.25 18.55
CA VAL A 576 15.63 -0.30 17.56
C VAL A 576 15.90 1.10 18.09
N TYR A 577 16.56 1.94 17.28
CA TYR A 577 16.80 3.30 17.72
C TYR A 577 15.48 4.09 17.77
N PRO A 578 15.30 4.99 18.76
CA PRO A 578 14.09 5.83 18.87
C PRO A 578 13.70 6.61 17.58
N PRO A 579 14.62 6.96 16.67
CA PRO A 579 14.28 7.52 15.37
C PRO A 579 13.54 6.59 14.39
N PHE A 580 13.45 5.29 14.69
CA PHE A 580 12.87 4.24 13.85
C PHE A 580 11.80 3.41 14.56
N GLU A 581 11.41 3.78 15.78
CA GLU A 581 10.37 3.07 16.52
C GLU A 581 8.99 3.45 15.98
N PHE A 582 8.18 2.44 15.64
CA PHE A 582 6.81 2.61 15.18
C PHE A 582 5.83 2.45 16.33
N SER A 583 4.81 3.32 16.36
CA SER A 583 3.77 3.28 17.38
C SER A 583 2.95 1.97 17.32
N ALA A 584 2.80 1.32 18.47
CA ALA A 584 1.88 0.19 18.63
C ALA A 584 0.41 0.63 18.74
N ALA A 585 0.14 1.90 19.05
CA ALA A 585 -1.23 2.43 19.18
C ALA A 585 -1.89 2.68 17.82
N SER A 586 -1.10 3.03 16.80
CA SER A 586 -1.53 3.24 15.42
C SER A 586 -0.65 2.39 14.48
N PRO A 587 -0.76 1.05 14.57
CA PRO A 587 0.18 0.16 13.90
C PRO A 587 0.01 0.23 12.37
N PRO A 588 1.08 0.46 11.61
CA PRO A 588 1.03 0.41 10.16
C PRO A 588 0.60 -0.95 9.61
N SER A 589 0.14 -0.93 8.37
CA SER A 589 -0.23 -2.15 7.64
C SER A 589 0.78 -2.44 6.55
N ILE A 590 1.24 -3.68 6.46
CA ILE A 590 2.17 -4.14 5.43
C ILE A 590 1.37 -4.67 4.25
N VAL A 591 1.82 -4.32 3.05
CA VAL A 591 1.32 -4.82 1.77
C VAL A 591 2.47 -5.39 0.95
N THR A 592 2.31 -6.62 0.46
CA THR A 592 3.27 -7.31 -0.41
C THR A 592 2.54 -8.33 -1.31
N GLU A 593 3.29 -9.06 -2.14
CA GLU A 593 2.78 -10.18 -2.91
C GLU A 593 2.91 -11.50 -2.12
N GLY A 594 1.80 -12.20 -1.94
CA GLY A 594 1.70 -13.50 -1.29
C GLY A 594 2.58 -14.60 -1.89
N SER A 595 2.74 -15.70 -1.14
CA SER A 595 3.48 -16.89 -1.58
C SER A 595 2.90 -17.54 -2.84
N GLN A 596 1.56 -17.50 -2.98
CA GLN A 596 0.82 -18.07 -4.11
C GLN A 596 0.61 -17.09 -5.28
N GLY A 597 1.27 -15.94 -5.26
CA GLY A 597 1.03 -14.86 -6.21
C GLY A 597 -0.25 -14.07 -5.88
N GLY A 598 -0.16 -12.75 -5.93
CA GLY A 598 -1.27 -11.84 -5.68
C GLY A 598 -1.22 -11.13 -4.32
N PRO A 599 -2.12 -10.18 -4.09
CA PRO A 599 -2.03 -9.24 -2.98
C PRO A 599 -2.15 -9.90 -1.61
N TRP A 600 -1.38 -9.37 -0.66
CA TRP A 600 -1.40 -9.72 0.76
C TRP A 600 -1.27 -8.44 1.61
N ARG A 601 -2.09 -8.34 2.65
CA ARG A 601 -2.10 -7.22 3.60
C ARG A 601 -2.31 -7.73 5.03
N LYS A 602 -1.61 -7.14 5.99
CA LYS A 602 -1.76 -7.39 7.44
C LYS A 602 -1.20 -6.22 8.26
N LYS A 603 -1.76 -5.95 9.44
CA LYS A 603 -1.14 -5.04 10.41
C LYS A 603 0.13 -5.62 11.00
N ILE A 604 1.08 -4.77 11.39
CA ILE A 604 2.33 -5.23 12.04
C ILE A 604 2.08 -5.96 13.37
N THR A 605 0.98 -5.66 14.06
CA THR A 605 0.56 -6.31 15.31
C THR A 605 0.03 -7.73 15.10
N ASP A 606 -0.53 -7.99 13.91
CA ASP A 606 -1.18 -9.25 13.54
C ASP A 606 -0.20 -10.25 12.91
N LEU A 607 1.07 -9.84 12.78
CA LEU A 607 2.16 -10.74 12.47
C LEU A 607 2.38 -11.67 13.67
N ASP A 608 2.19 -12.96 13.42
CA ASP A 608 2.34 -14.02 14.41
C ASP A 608 3.63 -14.79 14.18
N GLY A 609 4.30 -14.60 13.03
CA GLY A 609 5.56 -15.19 12.59
C GLY A 609 5.50 -16.69 12.26
N THR A 610 4.32 -17.27 12.09
CA THR A 610 4.17 -18.69 11.72
C THR A 610 4.39 -18.89 10.22
N GLU A 611 3.55 -18.26 9.41
CA GLU A 611 3.51 -18.41 7.95
C GLU A 611 3.90 -17.11 7.23
N ASP A 612 4.07 -16.01 7.98
CA ASP A 612 4.37 -14.68 7.43
C ASP A 612 5.71 -14.67 6.64
N GLU A 613 6.70 -15.47 7.06
CA GLU A 613 8.01 -15.61 6.37
C GLU A 613 7.87 -16.09 4.92
N LYS A 614 6.88 -16.93 4.63
CA LYS A 614 6.66 -17.47 3.28
C LYS A 614 6.15 -16.38 2.32
N VAL A 615 5.65 -15.28 2.86
CA VAL A 615 5.06 -14.17 2.10
C VAL A 615 6.07 -13.04 1.87
N PHE A 616 6.97 -12.82 2.82
CA PHE A 616 7.94 -11.72 2.74
C PHE A 616 8.91 -11.87 1.56
N PRO A 617 9.27 -10.76 0.87
CA PRO A 617 10.32 -10.78 -0.14
C PRO A 617 11.65 -11.28 0.45
N TRP A 618 12.42 -12.05 -0.32
CA TRP A 618 13.70 -12.58 0.15
C TRP A 618 14.69 -11.49 0.58
N TRP A 619 14.77 -10.39 -0.16
CA TRP A 619 15.64 -9.26 0.16
C TRP A 619 15.29 -8.61 1.52
N LEU A 620 14.02 -8.65 1.92
CA LEU A 620 13.57 -8.13 3.20
C LEU A 620 14.03 -9.06 4.34
N LEU A 621 13.86 -10.37 4.14
CA LEU A 621 14.32 -11.38 5.10
C LEU A 621 15.84 -11.34 5.27
N ASP A 622 16.60 -11.18 4.19
CA ASP A 622 18.06 -11.05 4.24
C ASP A 622 18.52 -9.78 4.96
N CYS A 623 17.86 -8.65 4.70
CA CYS A 623 18.15 -7.39 5.37
C CYS A 623 17.90 -7.49 6.88
N VAL A 624 16.73 -8.00 7.28
CA VAL A 624 16.26 -7.93 8.67
C VAL A 624 16.72 -9.12 9.52
N SER A 625 16.87 -10.31 8.92
CA SER A 625 17.28 -11.52 9.65
C SER A 625 18.79 -11.79 9.58
N HIS A 626 19.40 -11.57 8.42
CA HIS A 626 20.81 -11.91 8.19
C HIS A 626 21.72 -10.69 8.20
N ASN A 627 21.15 -9.49 8.34
CA ASN A 627 21.87 -8.23 8.28
C ASN A 627 22.65 -8.04 6.96
N ARG A 628 22.15 -8.64 5.87
CA ARG A 628 22.78 -8.65 4.54
C ARG A 628 22.00 -7.74 3.59
N LEU A 629 22.70 -6.79 3.01
CA LEU A 629 22.13 -5.86 2.05
C LEU A 629 22.45 -6.34 0.62
N PRO A 630 21.54 -6.17 -0.35
CA PRO A 630 21.84 -6.45 -1.76
C PRO A 630 23.10 -5.71 -2.21
N PRO A 631 23.92 -6.30 -3.09
CA PRO A 631 25.12 -5.65 -3.61
C PRO A 631 24.73 -4.31 -4.25
N ARG A 632 25.33 -3.23 -3.75
CA ARG A 632 25.03 -1.86 -4.19
C ARG A 632 26.05 -1.42 -5.21
N GLU A 633 25.59 -0.76 -6.27
CA GLU A 633 26.46 0.14 -7.01
C GLU A 633 26.73 1.36 -6.12
N ASN A 634 27.90 1.37 -5.49
CA ASN A 634 28.35 2.54 -4.74
C ASN A 634 28.56 3.69 -5.71
N THR A 635 27.54 4.53 -5.88
CA THR A 635 27.64 5.78 -6.64
C THR A 635 28.57 6.72 -5.87
N LYS A 636 29.86 6.71 -6.24
CA LYS A 636 30.83 7.67 -5.72
C LYS A 636 30.68 8.99 -6.45
N CYS A 637 30.80 10.09 -5.73
CA CYS A 637 31.02 11.40 -6.34
C CYS A 637 32.47 11.47 -6.82
N SER A 638 32.66 11.77 -8.10
CA SER A 638 33.98 12.09 -8.62
C SER A 638 34.15 13.61 -8.68
N PHE A 639 35.28 14.11 -8.21
CA PHE A 639 35.56 15.53 -8.10
C PHE A 639 37.07 15.77 -8.21
N TYR A 640 37.47 16.97 -8.56
CA TYR A 640 38.88 17.37 -8.59
C TYR A 640 39.18 18.28 -7.40
N LEU A 641 40.45 18.48 -7.04
CA LEU A 641 40.86 19.48 -6.05
C LEU A 641 42.00 20.33 -6.62
N HIS A 642 41.79 21.63 -6.71
CA HIS A 642 42.70 22.61 -7.28
C HIS A 642 42.94 23.74 -6.28
N PRO A 643 44.16 24.26 -6.15
CA PRO A 643 44.38 25.47 -5.37
C PRO A 643 43.65 26.67 -6.01
N CYS A 644 43.10 27.56 -5.19
CA CYS A 644 42.47 28.79 -5.68
C CYS A 644 43.51 29.76 -6.24
N GLU A 645 43.18 30.51 -7.31
CA GLU A 645 44.12 31.47 -7.93
C GLU A 645 44.54 32.54 -6.93
N GLY A 646 45.86 32.73 -6.78
CA GLY A 646 46.47 33.63 -5.80
C GLY A 646 46.91 32.97 -4.49
N SER A 647 46.55 31.69 -4.26
CA SER A 647 47.06 30.94 -3.10
C SER A 647 48.49 30.42 -3.33
N THR A 648 49.32 30.39 -2.29
CA THR A 648 50.70 29.84 -2.33
C THR A 648 50.75 28.31 -2.33
N VAL A 649 49.63 27.65 -2.68
CA VAL A 649 49.42 26.21 -2.54
C VAL A 649 49.81 25.51 -3.84
N GLN A 650 50.73 24.56 -3.77
CA GLN A 650 51.05 23.70 -4.91
C GLN A 650 49.88 22.76 -5.24
N ILE A 651 49.76 22.35 -6.51
CA ILE A 651 48.71 21.43 -6.96
C ILE A 651 48.78 20.13 -6.15
N LEU A 652 47.83 19.95 -5.23
CA LEU A 652 47.80 18.83 -4.28
C LEU A 652 47.62 17.45 -4.94
N THR A 653 46.88 17.41 -6.04
CA THR A 653 46.58 16.17 -6.76
C THR A 653 46.45 16.45 -8.25
N GLN A 654 47.20 15.71 -9.09
CA GLN A 654 47.11 15.81 -10.55
C GLN A 654 45.97 14.96 -11.16
N GLY A 655 45.18 14.24 -10.34
CA GLY A 655 44.19 13.26 -10.79
C GLY A 655 42.80 13.41 -10.17
N LYS A 656 41.81 12.79 -10.82
CA LYS A 656 40.40 12.73 -10.41
C LYS A 656 40.26 12.00 -9.07
N LEU A 657 39.66 12.65 -8.08
CA LEU A 657 39.34 12.04 -6.79
C LEU A 657 37.92 11.46 -6.84
N SER A 658 37.69 10.42 -6.04
CA SER A 658 36.39 9.77 -5.94
C SER A 658 36.09 9.42 -4.50
N ALA A 659 34.95 9.87 -3.98
CA ALA A 659 34.55 9.61 -2.62
C ALA A 659 33.04 9.31 -2.50
N PRO A 660 32.58 8.71 -1.38
CA PRO A 660 31.16 8.49 -1.15
C PRO A 660 30.37 9.80 -1.17
N ARG A 661 29.14 9.75 -1.70
CA ARG A 661 28.19 10.88 -1.77
C ARG A 661 27.94 11.58 -0.42
N ILE A 662 27.92 10.79 0.66
CA ILE A 662 27.67 11.26 2.01
C ILE A 662 28.90 11.95 2.65
N LEU A 663 30.10 11.86 2.07
CA LEU A 663 31.31 12.42 2.66
C LEU A 663 31.13 13.92 2.96
N ARG A 664 31.34 14.32 4.22
CA ARG A 664 31.26 15.72 4.64
C ARG A 664 32.48 16.53 4.17
N ILE A 665 32.26 17.82 3.91
CA ILE A 665 33.32 18.75 3.47
C ILE A 665 34.46 18.84 4.48
N HIS A 666 34.22 18.75 5.79
CA HIS A 666 35.29 18.74 6.78
C HIS A 666 36.33 17.61 6.57
N LYS A 667 35.92 16.46 6.02
CA LYS A 667 36.86 15.37 5.71
C LYS A 667 37.74 15.70 4.52
N VAL A 668 37.19 16.43 3.56
CA VAL A 668 37.95 16.95 2.42
C VAL A 668 38.93 18.03 2.92
N VAL A 669 38.51 18.89 3.87
CA VAL A 669 39.40 19.86 4.53
C VAL A 669 40.57 19.14 5.22
N ASN A 670 40.28 18.10 6.01
CA ASN A 670 41.32 17.32 6.69
C ASN A 670 42.27 16.64 5.69
N TYR A 671 41.75 16.08 4.60
CA TYR A 671 42.57 15.50 3.54
C TYR A 671 43.54 16.52 2.94
N VAL A 672 43.05 17.73 2.65
CA VAL A 672 43.88 18.82 2.13
C VAL A 672 44.94 19.22 3.17
N MET A 673 44.57 19.36 4.44
CA MET A 673 45.49 19.68 5.53
C MET A 673 46.62 18.64 5.66
N GLU A 674 46.29 17.36 5.66
CA GLU A 674 47.28 16.27 5.76
C GLU A 674 48.25 16.27 4.59
N LYS A 675 47.74 16.43 3.36
CA LYS A 675 48.57 16.47 2.16
C LYS A 675 49.46 17.71 2.09
N MET A 676 48.99 18.88 2.56
CA MET A 676 49.82 20.09 2.66
C MET A 676 50.94 19.98 3.69
N VAL A 677 50.73 19.24 4.80
CA VAL A 677 51.73 19.12 5.88
C VAL A 677 52.85 18.14 5.50
N LEU A 678 52.58 17.18 4.62
CA LEU A 678 53.55 16.18 4.15
C LEU A 678 54.55 16.71 3.10
N ASP A 679 54.27 17.84 2.43
CA ASP A 679 55.10 18.40 1.35
C ASP A 679 56.20 19.39 1.81
N LYS A 680 56.64 19.33 3.08
CA LYS A 680 57.88 20.04 3.48
C LYS A 680 59.10 19.11 3.32
N PRO A 681 60.05 19.40 2.41
CA PRO A 681 61.30 18.66 2.35
C PRO A 681 62.15 19.00 3.58
N LEU A 682 62.63 17.96 4.27
CA LEU A 682 63.72 18.05 5.22
C LEU A 682 65.04 18.03 4.42
N ASP A 683 65.50 19.19 3.97
CA ASP A 683 66.91 19.41 3.60
C ASP A 683 67.59 20.09 4.80
N SER A 684 68.84 19.87 5.20
CA SER A 684 69.91 18.96 4.83
C SER A 684 71.07 19.35 5.77
N THR A 685 71.70 18.42 6.49
CA THR A 685 73.15 18.39 6.82
C THR A 685 73.40 17.27 7.81
N ASN A 686 74.09 16.22 7.37
CA ASN A 686 75.39 15.84 7.94
C ASN A 686 75.96 14.63 7.18
N ALA A 687 77.14 14.86 6.60
CA ALA A 687 78.02 13.84 6.10
C ALA A 687 78.91 13.31 7.24
N ASP A 688 79.24 12.04 7.10
CA ASP A 688 80.41 11.33 7.62
C ASP A 688 80.58 11.06 9.11
N GLY A 689 80.94 9.81 9.41
CA GLY A 689 81.82 9.48 10.53
C GLY A 689 81.42 8.26 11.34
N ALA A 690 82.11 7.16 11.07
CA ALA A 690 82.01 5.86 11.71
C ALA A 690 82.16 5.84 13.26
N PHE A 691 81.67 4.72 13.82
CA PHE A 691 82.16 3.91 14.96
C PHE A 691 81.11 3.63 16.05
N ALA A 692 80.71 2.35 16.12
CA ALA A 692 80.30 1.67 17.35
C ALA A 692 81.56 1.04 18.00
N PRO A 693 81.52 0.36 19.19
CA PRO A 693 80.39 0.10 20.10
C PRO A 693 80.75 0.31 21.60
N GLY A 694 79.79 0.17 22.53
CA GLY A 694 80.12 0.08 23.95
C GLY A 694 78.92 -0.10 24.87
N ILE A 695 78.82 -1.29 25.45
CA ILE A 695 77.76 -1.83 26.34
C ILE A 695 78.06 -1.46 27.82
N THR A 696 77.06 -1.69 28.69
CA THR A 696 77.04 -1.79 30.17
C THR A 696 76.59 -0.53 30.90
N GLY A 697 75.74 -0.53 31.92
CA GLY A 697 74.99 -1.51 32.71
C GLY A 697 74.08 -0.67 33.64
N GLY A 698 72.82 -1.00 33.90
CA GLY A 698 72.40 -1.97 34.91
C GLY A 698 72.59 -1.45 36.35
N GLN A 699 71.56 -0.84 36.97
CA GLN A 699 70.98 -1.31 38.25
C GLN A 699 69.89 -0.38 38.82
N ILE A 700 68.96 -1.05 39.50
CA ILE A 700 67.70 -0.61 40.10
C ILE A 700 67.93 -0.21 41.56
N SER A 701 67.25 0.82 42.06
CA SER A 701 66.69 0.85 43.43
C SER A 701 65.63 1.95 43.62
N HIS A 702 64.41 1.52 43.92
CA HIS A 702 63.35 2.29 44.58
C HIS A 702 63.61 2.31 46.10
N PRO A 703 63.15 3.29 46.90
CA PRO A 703 61.75 3.26 47.34
C PRO A 703 61.03 4.61 47.59
N ALA A 704 59.70 4.47 47.48
CA ALA A 704 58.63 5.02 48.33
C ALA A 704 58.27 6.52 48.37
N VAL A 705 57.07 6.76 47.80
CA VAL A 705 55.89 7.41 48.40
C VAL A 705 56.00 8.85 48.91
N GLY A 706 55.23 9.74 48.25
CA GLY A 706 54.40 10.71 48.96
C GLY A 706 54.42 12.16 48.43
N GLY A 707 53.42 12.50 47.61
CA GLY A 707 52.71 13.78 47.73
C GLY A 707 53.26 15.00 46.96
N ASP A 708 52.71 15.18 45.75
CA ASP A 708 52.18 16.41 45.15
C ASP A 708 52.95 17.74 45.16
N GLY A 709 53.02 18.34 43.96
CA GLY A 709 52.71 19.77 43.82
C GLY A 709 53.80 20.66 43.24
N SER A 710 54.22 20.36 42.02
CA SER A 710 54.95 21.18 41.04
C SER A 710 55.09 22.70 41.32
N PHE A 711 56.34 23.17 41.39
CA PHE A 711 56.74 24.55 41.11
C PHE A 711 57.58 24.58 39.80
N TRP A 712 57.19 25.47 38.89
CA TRP A 712 57.93 26.07 37.75
C TRP A 712 58.30 25.21 36.54
N SER A 713 57.69 25.54 35.40
CA SER A 713 58.46 25.90 34.21
C SER A 713 57.61 26.74 33.26
N GLY A 714 57.90 28.03 33.22
CA GLY A 714 57.48 28.89 32.13
C GLY A 714 58.28 28.55 30.88
N LEU A 715 57.60 28.02 29.87
CA LEU A 715 58.00 28.19 28.48
C LEU A 715 56.74 28.32 27.65
N LYS A 716 56.47 29.55 27.18
CA LYS A 716 55.35 29.87 26.28
C LYS A 716 55.39 28.92 25.09
N SER A 717 54.42 28.01 24.98
CA SER A 717 54.17 27.29 23.75
C SER A 717 53.70 28.30 22.71
N ARG A 718 54.51 28.47 21.67
CA ARG A 718 54.16 29.22 20.46
C ARG A 718 52.85 28.61 19.93
N GLN A 719 51.73 29.33 20.04
CA GLN A 719 50.49 28.96 19.36
C GLN A 719 50.81 28.85 17.86
N LYS A 720 50.94 27.62 17.35
CA LYS A 720 50.87 27.36 15.91
C LYS A 720 49.45 27.72 15.50
N VAL A 721 49.28 28.85 14.82
CA VAL A 721 48.05 29.18 14.11
C VAL A 721 47.77 28.01 13.17
N LYS A 722 46.72 27.23 13.48
CA LYS A 722 46.25 26.16 12.61
C LYS A 722 45.76 26.86 11.33
N PRO A 723 46.29 26.56 10.13
CA PRO A 723 45.76 27.18 8.92
C PRO A 723 44.29 26.79 8.79
N SER A 724 43.41 27.79 8.69
CA SER A 724 42.01 27.59 8.33
C SER A 724 41.94 27.38 6.83
N ILE A 725 41.54 26.17 6.42
CA ILE A 725 41.29 25.86 5.01
C ILE A 725 39.79 25.95 4.77
N GLU A 726 39.43 26.71 3.75
CA GLU A 726 38.06 26.80 3.27
C GLU A 726 37.94 26.08 1.92
N ILE A 727 36.85 25.34 1.75
CA ILE A 727 36.51 24.69 0.48
C ILE A 727 35.39 25.47 -0.18
N LEU A 728 35.58 25.76 -1.46
CA LEU A 728 34.63 26.52 -2.25
C LEU A 728 34.06 25.69 -3.39
N CYS A 729 32.79 25.93 -3.68
CA CYS A 729 32.12 25.52 -4.90
C CYS A 729 31.42 26.75 -5.48
N ASN A 730 31.65 27.07 -6.76
CA ASN A 730 31.09 28.26 -7.44
C ASN A 730 31.23 29.58 -6.66
N ASN A 731 32.42 29.87 -6.11
CA ASN A 731 32.69 31.07 -5.28
C ASN A 731 31.89 31.19 -3.98
N GLN A 732 31.18 30.14 -3.57
CA GLN A 732 30.55 30.09 -2.26
C GLN A 732 31.36 29.18 -1.32
N VAL A 733 31.59 29.66 -0.10
CA VAL A 733 32.23 28.87 0.96
C VAL A 733 31.25 27.78 1.39
N LEU A 734 31.68 26.53 1.29
CA LEU A 734 30.87 25.39 1.72
C LEU A 734 30.99 25.22 3.24
N PRO A 735 29.86 25.13 3.98
CA PRO A 735 29.92 24.77 5.38
C PRO A 735 30.56 23.38 5.58
N PRO A 736 31.37 23.18 6.63
CA PRO A 736 32.09 21.93 6.84
C PRO A 736 31.19 20.69 7.01
N ASP A 737 29.93 20.90 7.40
CA ASP A 737 28.98 19.84 7.73
C ASP A 737 28.19 19.33 6.52
N ILE A 738 28.19 20.04 5.39
CA ILE A 738 27.44 19.59 4.21
C ILE A 738 28.13 18.38 3.56
N SER A 739 27.35 17.54 2.88
CA SER A 739 27.87 16.40 2.13
C SER A 739 28.25 16.78 0.69
N LEU A 740 29.15 16.00 0.07
CA LEU A 740 29.54 16.15 -1.34
C LEU A 740 28.35 16.07 -2.31
N ALA A 741 27.32 15.27 -2.00
CA ALA A 741 26.11 15.23 -2.82
C ALA A 741 25.30 16.53 -2.74
N THR A 742 25.26 17.15 -1.56
CA THR A 742 24.52 18.39 -1.32
C THR A 742 25.19 19.58 -2.00
N SER A 743 26.52 19.66 -1.95
CA SER A 743 27.28 20.70 -2.64
C SER A 743 27.11 20.67 -4.16
N GLY A 744 26.88 19.49 -4.75
CA GLY A 744 26.57 19.35 -6.19
C GLY A 744 25.10 19.62 -6.55
N ALA A 745 24.14 19.40 -5.64
CA ALA A 745 22.72 19.53 -5.93
C ALA A 745 22.18 20.97 -5.83
N GLY A 746 22.77 21.81 -4.98
CA GLY A 746 22.42 23.23 -4.85
C GLY A 746 22.58 24.05 -6.13
N GLN A 747 23.28 23.48 -7.13
CA GLN A 747 23.66 24.12 -8.38
C GLN A 747 22.58 24.06 -9.47
N VAL A 748 21.62 23.11 -9.40
CA VAL A 748 20.54 22.96 -10.41
C VAL A 748 19.40 23.95 -10.19
N MET A 749 19.28 24.53 -8.99
CA MET A 749 18.15 25.40 -8.65
C MET A 749 18.37 26.89 -8.91
N ASP A 750 19.60 27.33 -9.17
CA ASP A 750 19.93 28.76 -9.36
C ASP A 750 19.90 29.20 -10.85
N ASP A 751 19.85 28.25 -11.79
CA ASP A 751 19.68 28.51 -13.22
C ASP A 751 18.24 28.22 -13.68
N ASN A 752 17.40 29.26 -13.74
CA ASN A 752 16.14 29.37 -14.49
C ASN A 752 15.38 28.07 -14.87
N LEU A 753 14.52 27.55 -13.97
CA LEU A 753 13.16 27.07 -14.29
C LEU A 753 12.40 26.70 -13.00
N LYS A 754 11.60 27.61 -12.45
CA LYS A 754 10.78 27.34 -11.26
C LYS A 754 9.49 26.53 -11.53
N ASP A 755 9.17 26.18 -12.78
CA ASP A 755 7.83 25.67 -13.11
C ASP A 755 7.74 24.38 -13.95
N GLN A 756 8.84 23.65 -14.25
CA GLN A 756 8.69 22.57 -15.23
C GLN A 756 9.67 21.38 -15.19
N ILE A 757 9.97 20.78 -14.03
CA ILE A 757 10.58 19.44 -14.02
C ILE A 757 9.98 18.58 -12.89
N GLY A 758 8.75 18.13 -13.12
CA GLY A 758 8.24 16.91 -12.52
C GLY A 758 8.59 15.74 -13.44
N TYR A 759 9.18 14.69 -12.86
CA TYR A 759 9.55 13.42 -13.48
C TYR A 759 10.85 13.36 -14.31
N VAL A 760 11.65 12.35 -13.93
CA VAL A 760 12.87 11.85 -14.55
C VAL A 760 14.11 12.73 -14.35
N CYS A 761 14.77 12.58 -13.20
CA CYS A 761 16.21 12.74 -13.15
C CYS A 761 16.82 11.37 -12.80
N GLY A 762 16.94 10.51 -13.82
CA GLY A 762 18.06 9.58 -13.83
C GLY A 762 19.33 10.42 -13.80
N VAL A 763 20.26 10.08 -12.92
CA VAL A 763 21.48 10.85 -12.67
C VAL A 763 22.39 10.70 -13.89
N THR A 764 22.18 11.53 -14.91
CA THR A 764 23.22 11.87 -15.88
C THR A 764 24.02 13.01 -15.31
N SER A 765 25.29 12.71 -14.99
CA SER A 765 26.38 13.61 -14.65
C SER A 765 26.26 15.00 -15.34
N ALA A 766 25.76 16.01 -14.63
CA ALA A 766 25.79 17.40 -15.09
C ALA A 766 27.01 18.11 -14.47
N CYS A 767 27.74 18.81 -15.34
CA CYS A 767 29.11 19.29 -15.17
C CYS A 767 29.20 20.76 -14.69
N ASN A 768 30.34 21.13 -14.08
CA ASN A 768 30.58 22.44 -13.47
C ASN A 768 31.57 23.33 -14.27
N ILE A 769 31.45 24.64 -14.11
CA ILE A 769 32.45 25.67 -14.43
C ILE A 769 32.40 26.66 -13.24
N LEU A 770 33.51 27.28 -12.78
CA LEU A 770 33.60 28.72 -12.40
C LEU A 770 34.88 29.14 -11.62
N LYS A 771 35.09 30.47 -11.64
CA LYS A 771 36.28 31.33 -11.33
C LYS A 771 36.30 31.87 -9.88
N ILE A 772 37.14 32.87 -9.56
CA ILE A 772 37.75 33.26 -8.25
C ILE A 772 37.26 34.57 -7.61
N ALA A 773 37.35 34.68 -6.27
CA ALA A 773 37.49 35.94 -5.50
C ALA A 773 38.37 35.75 -4.22
N HIS A 774 38.98 36.82 -3.71
CA HIS A 774 40.10 36.82 -2.74
C HIS A 774 39.80 37.60 -1.45
N SER A 775 40.08 37.06 -0.26
CA SER A 775 40.40 37.86 0.95
C SER A 775 41.19 37.10 2.03
N SER A 776 42.35 37.67 2.40
CA SER A 776 43.09 37.55 3.67
C SER A 776 43.27 36.18 4.34
N GLY A 777 44.42 35.54 4.10
CA GLY A 777 45.05 34.59 5.04
C GLY A 777 44.54 33.14 5.01
N THR A 778 43.49 32.85 4.26
CA THR A 778 42.89 31.52 4.10
C THR A 778 43.50 30.78 2.91
N LEU A 779 43.91 29.53 3.09
CA LEU A 779 44.26 28.64 1.97
C LEU A 779 42.96 28.05 1.38
N LEU A 780 42.74 28.25 0.08
CA LEU A 780 41.49 27.93 -0.61
C LEU A 780 41.73 26.77 -1.58
N ALA A 781 40.90 25.73 -1.51
CA ALA A 781 40.89 24.59 -2.44
C ALA A 781 39.54 24.50 -3.19
N VAL A 782 39.59 24.14 -4.48
CA VAL A 782 38.55 24.30 -5.52
C VAL A 782 38.25 22.96 -6.17
N ILE A 783 36.98 22.68 -6.48
CA ILE A 783 36.58 21.44 -7.17
C ILE A 783 36.33 21.67 -8.68
N MET A 784 36.91 20.86 -9.59
CA MET A 784 36.71 20.95 -11.07
C MET A 784 36.09 19.66 -11.69
N PRO A 785 35.58 19.63 -12.96
CA PRO A 785 34.97 18.45 -13.60
C PRO A 785 35.57 17.97 -14.96
N GLU A 786 34.94 16.95 -15.57
CA GLU A 786 35.32 16.23 -16.81
C GLU A 786 34.45 16.65 -18.03
N LEU A 787 35.07 16.93 -19.19
CA LEU A 787 34.38 17.18 -20.48
C LEU A 787 34.35 15.90 -21.32
N GLY A 788 33.19 15.24 -21.42
CA GLY A 788 32.97 14.13 -22.35
C GLY A 788 32.40 14.63 -23.67
N GLY A 789 33.15 14.49 -24.77
CA GLY A 789 32.68 14.85 -26.11
C GLY A 789 31.62 13.88 -26.64
N CYS A 790 30.44 14.42 -26.99
CA CYS A 790 29.48 13.76 -27.88
C CYS A 790 29.28 14.64 -29.12
N SER A 791 29.68 14.12 -30.28
CA SER A 791 29.33 14.66 -31.58
C SER A 791 27.82 14.51 -31.80
N PHE A 792 27.10 15.63 -31.92
CA PHE A 792 25.74 15.63 -32.43
C PHE A 792 25.77 15.43 -33.94
N GLY A 793 25.43 14.22 -34.39
CA GLY A 793 24.96 13.99 -35.74
C GLY A 793 23.49 14.42 -35.82
N ILE A 794 23.22 15.44 -36.62
CA ILE A 794 21.86 15.86 -36.97
C ILE A 794 21.36 14.90 -38.05
N SER A 795 20.32 14.14 -37.74
CA SER A 795 19.34 13.64 -38.72
C SER A 795 18.00 13.43 -38.05
#